data_AF-A0A7K7TT68-F1
#
_entry.id   AF-A0A7K7TT68-F1
#
_cell.length_a   1.000
_cell.length_b   1.000
_cell.length_c   1.000
_cell.angle_alpha   90.00
_cell.angle_beta   90.00
_cell.angle_gamma   90.00
#
_symmetry.space_group_name_H-M   'P 1'
#
loop_
_entity.id
_entity.type
_entity.pdbx_description
1 polymer ?
#
loop_
_entity_poly.entity_id
_entity_poly.type
_entity_poly.pdbx_seq_one_letter_code
_entity_poly.pdbx_strand_id
1 'polypeptide(L)'
;ALLNYYCREGYFHHVRAAADEALGRLGSDPVFVFYRAYGALRAGDIQEGIRQLESIKNKQDVSLCTMMALIYAHKKSPNPDRDAILELDAKMKEQRKTAGQQALYFAGLFLWHLGREDKAREYVDRMIKVSGGGKEGLILKAWLDLTCGKETHIKKAVKYFDEALQEGNDVFALLGKAQYYEVRQNYSGALETVNQIIANFPNFIPAFIKKMKLQLALQDWEQAVETAHRLLQKDDLNLEAIRMEALHYLCREGNISEASARLGDLIKALDRLEPRNSQLFCKMALAFSRTCGRNQLILQHTQTLVERASDLASDNAEFATELGYQMILQGKVKEASKWYKTAMTLDETSVSALTGIIRCQLIQGQLEDAEQQLEFLNEIQQSIGKSGELSFLRAVLAMKKHKRQEEVLALLNDVLDTHFSSLHGFPLGVEYFEKLNPDFLLEIIKEYLNFCPAQPASPGQSPSPILKHCASVLETVVKTVPGLQQAVFLIAKVKYLSGDIEAAHSHLRYCLERNPSYADAHLLMAQVYLAQNNIKLCSQSLELCLSYNFEVREHPVYHLIKAQTQKKMGELSEAIKTLQMAKNLPGMRKPTTSSKIKGKRIEIDASDRVSVFLELVEAHRLNGEPHEAAIILQDAINEFSGTPEELRVVIANADLAIAQGDVEQALTMLRNITPEQPYFVQAKEKMADIYLQYRKDKKLYAGCYRDLVEKLPSAHTFLLLGDAYMNIQEPDEAIEVYEQALKKNPKDPALASKIGKALIKTHNYSKAISYYEAAVKSGQQNFLCYDLAELLMKLKQYEKAENVLQQALGHEPVNELSSLMEDGRYQVLLAKIYSKMEKIDEAIVSLQQARELQARVLKRAQIEQLDAVPAQKQLAAEICAEIAKHSTAQRNYEKAIKFYKEALVHCETDNKAMLELARLYLAQDDTDACQHQCSLLLKNDQDNEAATMMMADLMFRKQDYEQAVFHFQQLLERKPDNYATLSRLIDLLRRAGKLEEVPRFLLMAEKHSSRTKLEPGFHYCKGLYLWYTGEPNDALRHFNKARKDSDWGQNAVYNMIEICLNPDNETVGGEVFENLDADIGNSTEKQESVQLAVRTAESLLKELKPQTIQGHIQLRIMENYCLMATKQKSSVERALNTFTEIVVVEKDHIPALLGMATAYMILKQTPRARSQLKRISKMSWNPIDAEEFEKSWLLLADIYIQSAKYDMAGELLKRCLRHNRSCCKAYEYMGYIMEKEQAYKDAAINYEMAWKYGNQTNPTIG
;
A
#
# COMPACT_ATOMS: atom_id res chain seq x y z
N ALA A 1 51.91 4.10 -36.04
CA ALA A 1 50.81 4.02 -35.04
C ALA A 1 49.57 3.30 -35.58
N LEU A 2 48.92 3.80 -36.65
CA LEU A 2 47.69 3.22 -37.20
C LEU A 2 47.82 1.74 -37.63
N LEU A 3 48.85 1.39 -38.41
CA LEU A 3 49.13 -0.01 -38.80
C LEU A 3 49.35 -0.91 -37.59
N ASN A 4 50.10 -0.45 -36.59
CA ASN A 4 50.32 -1.21 -35.35
C ASN A 4 49.04 -1.41 -34.53
N TYR A 5 48.08 -0.49 -34.60
CA TYR A 5 46.76 -0.67 -34.00
C TYR A 5 45.99 -1.79 -34.71
N TYR A 6 45.86 -1.72 -36.05
CA TYR A 6 45.14 -2.75 -36.82
C TYR A 6 45.79 -4.14 -36.72
N CYS A 7 47.12 -4.23 -36.69
CA CYS A 7 47.82 -5.50 -36.47
C CYS A 7 47.47 -6.15 -35.12
N ARG A 8 47.28 -5.34 -34.06
CA ARG A 8 46.95 -5.85 -32.72
C ARG A 8 45.50 -6.25 -32.56
N GLU A 9 44.59 -5.46 -33.12
CA GLU A 9 43.15 -5.75 -33.08
C GLU A 9 42.77 -6.87 -34.07
N GLY A 10 43.65 -7.21 -35.02
CA GLY A 10 43.45 -8.31 -35.97
C GLY A 10 42.73 -7.92 -37.26
N TYR A 11 42.71 -6.64 -37.62
CA TYR A 11 42.12 -6.12 -38.85
C TYR A 11 43.11 -6.19 -40.02
N PHE A 12 43.35 -7.40 -40.54
CA PHE A 12 44.45 -7.66 -41.48
C PHE A 12 44.23 -7.08 -42.88
N HIS A 13 42.99 -6.97 -43.35
CA HIS A 13 42.71 -6.28 -44.61
C HIS A 13 42.83 -4.76 -44.47
N HIS A 14 42.46 -4.19 -43.31
CA HIS A 14 42.75 -2.78 -43.02
C HIS A 14 44.25 -2.48 -42.97
N VAL A 15 45.08 -3.41 -42.47
CA VAL A 15 46.54 -3.30 -42.54
C VAL A 15 47.01 -3.21 -43.99
N ARG A 16 46.47 -4.07 -44.87
CA ARG A 16 46.78 -4.07 -46.31
C ARG A 16 46.36 -2.76 -46.98
N ALA A 17 45.12 -2.32 -46.76
CA ALA A 17 44.59 -1.09 -47.34
C ALA A 17 45.35 0.17 -46.88
N ALA A 18 45.63 0.29 -45.57
CA ALA A 18 46.40 1.41 -45.04
C ALA A 18 47.86 1.40 -45.52
N ALA A 19 48.46 0.22 -45.71
CA ALA A 19 49.78 0.09 -46.31
C ALA A 19 49.77 0.48 -47.79
N ASP A 20 48.75 0.08 -48.56
CA ASP A 20 48.60 0.44 -49.97
C ASP A 20 48.38 1.95 -50.16
N GLU A 21 47.57 2.58 -49.30
CA GLU A 21 47.39 4.04 -49.29
C GLU A 21 48.71 4.77 -48.97
N ALA A 22 49.47 4.27 -47.98
CA ALA A 22 50.77 4.83 -47.63
C ALA A 22 51.78 4.68 -48.78
N LEU A 23 51.82 3.51 -49.44
CA LEU A 23 52.68 3.27 -50.62
C LEU A 23 52.30 4.19 -51.79
N GLY A 24 51.00 4.49 -51.97
CA GLY A 24 50.53 5.45 -52.98
C GLY A 24 50.99 6.89 -52.72
N ARG A 25 51.17 7.28 -51.45
CA ARG A 25 51.62 8.63 -51.04
C ARG A 25 53.14 8.76 -50.93
N LEU A 26 53.84 7.72 -50.45
CA LEU A 26 55.25 7.77 -50.04
C LEU A 26 56.19 6.95 -50.95
N GLY A 27 55.67 6.25 -51.97
CA GLY A 27 56.47 5.44 -52.89
C GLY A 27 56.84 4.06 -52.32
N SER A 28 57.80 3.35 -52.95
CA SER A 28 58.16 1.95 -52.65
C SER A 28 58.99 1.78 -51.36
N ASP A 29 58.48 2.28 -50.23
CA ASP A 29 59.12 2.13 -48.92
C ASP A 29 59.03 0.65 -48.44
N PRO A 30 60.18 0.00 -48.13
CA PRO A 30 60.21 -1.38 -47.65
C PRO A 30 59.36 -1.68 -46.42
N VAL A 31 59.13 -0.71 -45.53
CA VAL A 31 58.34 -0.90 -44.31
C VAL A 31 56.87 -1.11 -44.63
N PHE A 32 56.29 -0.30 -45.51
CA PHE A 32 54.89 -0.45 -45.90
C PHE A 32 54.67 -1.67 -46.80
N VAL A 33 55.65 -2.05 -47.64
CA VAL A 33 55.63 -3.34 -48.37
C VAL A 33 55.62 -4.52 -47.39
N PHE A 34 56.38 -4.45 -46.29
CA PHE A 34 56.35 -5.47 -45.24
C PHE A 34 54.98 -5.58 -44.56
N TYR A 35 54.35 -4.46 -44.16
CA TYR A 35 53.02 -4.49 -43.55
C TYR A 35 51.93 -4.98 -44.52
N ARG A 36 52.02 -4.62 -45.81
CA ARG A 36 51.15 -5.16 -46.86
C ARG A 36 51.30 -6.69 -46.97
N ALA A 37 52.53 -7.18 -47.00
CA ALA A 37 52.82 -8.60 -47.06
C ALA A 37 52.37 -9.33 -45.78
N TYR A 38 52.55 -8.72 -44.61
CA TYR A 38 52.08 -9.23 -43.33
C TYR A 38 50.55 -9.34 -43.27
N GLY A 39 49.84 -8.31 -43.76
CA GLY A 39 48.38 -8.34 -43.89
C GLY A 39 47.91 -9.49 -44.78
N ALA A 40 48.54 -9.68 -45.95
CA ALA A 40 48.25 -10.81 -46.84
C ALA A 40 48.52 -12.17 -46.18
N LEU A 41 49.66 -12.35 -45.52
CA LEU A 41 50.01 -13.58 -44.79
C LEU A 41 49.00 -13.92 -43.69
N ARG A 42 48.52 -12.91 -42.95
CA ARG A 42 47.56 -13.10 -41.87
C ARG A 42 46.14 -13.30 -42.37
N ALA A 43 45.78 -12.73 -43.52
CA ALA A 43 44.52 -12.95 -44.22
C ALA A 43 44.44 -14.31 -44.97
N GLY A 44 45.52 -15.10 -44.99
CA GLY A 44 45.55 -16.45 -45.59
C GLY A 44 46.20 -16.52 -46.98
N ASP A 45 46.60 -15.39 -47.57
CA ASP A 45 47.27 -15.32 -48.87
C ASP A 45 48.78 -15.58 -48.75
N ILE A 46 49.13 -16.82 -48.41
CA ILE A 46 50.51 -17.21 -48.08
C ILE A 46 51.46 -16.98 -49.28
N GLN A 47 51.03 -17.31 -50.50
CA GLN A 47 51.86 -17.17 -51.71
C GLN A 47 52.13 -15.72 -52.09
N GLU A 48 51.12 -14.84 -52.01
CA GLU A 48 51.28 -13.41 -52.25
C GLU A 48 52.22 -12.79 -51.20
N GLY A 49 52.05 -13.18 -49.93
CA GLY A 49 52.91 -12.75 -48.84
C GLY A 49 54.38 -13.17 -49.01
N ILE A 50 54.65 -14.42 -49.40
CA ILE A 50 56.03 -14.90 -49.67
C ILE A 50 56.67 -14.08 -50.79
N ARG A 51 55.98 -13.91 -51.93
CA ARG A 51 56.50 -13.14 -53.08
C ARG A 51 56.85 -11.70 -52.70
N GLN A 52 56.00 -11.04 -51.93
CA GLN A 52 56.24 -9.66 -51.49
C GLN A 52 57.41 -9.58 -50.49
N LEU A 53 57.51 -10.52 -49.54
CA LEU A 53 58.62 -10.57 -48.58
C LEU A 53 59.97 -10.89 -49.25
N GLU A 54 59.99 -11.76 -50.27
CA GLU A 54 61.22 -12.04 -51.03
C GLU A 54 61.79 -10.78 -51.70
N SER A 55 60.93 -9.89 -52.19
CA SER A 55 61.34 -8.64 -52.84
C SER A 55 62.09 -7.67 -51.92
N ILE A 56 61.83 -7.74 -50.61
CA ILE A 56 62.41 -6.84 -49.60
C ILE A 56 63.42 -7.52 -48.67
N LYS A 57 63.67 -8.84 -48.84
CA LYS A 57 64.53 -9.67 -47.99
C LYS A 57 65.94 -9.12 -47.75
N ASN A 58 66.50 -8.39 -48.74
CA ASN A 58 67.86 -7.84 -48.68
C ASN A 58 67.95 -6.36 -48.23
N LYS A 59 66.82 -5.72 -47.89
CA LYS A 59 66.81 -4.31 -47.44
C LYS A 59 67.21 -4.21 -45.96
N GLN A 60 68.25 -3.44 -45.66
CA GLN A 60 68.89 -3.41 -44.33
C GLN A 60 67.93 -3.07 -43.17
N ASP A 61 66.97 -2.17 -43.37
CA ASP A 61 66.10 -1.69 -42.29
C ASP A 61 65.00 -2.68 -41.88
N VAL A 62 64.65 -3.63 -42.75
CA VAL A 62 63.50 -4.55 -42.58
C VAL A 62 63.92 -6.02 -42.71
N SER A 63 65.21 -6.30 -42.96
CA SER A 63 65.71 -7.64 -43.30
C SER A 63 65.42 -8.70 -42.23
N LEU A 64 65.63 -8.37 -40.95
CA LEU A 64 65.39 -9.29 -39.84
C LEU A 64 63.93 -9.70 -39.74
N CYS A 65 63.00 -8.75 -39.71
CA CYS A 65 61.57 -9.06 -39.61
C CYS A 65 61.04 -9.75 -40.88
N THR A 66 61.58 -9.42 -42.05
CA THR A 66 61.23 -10.08 -43.32
C THR A 66 61.63 -11.55 -43.33
N MET A 67 62.86 -11.89 -42.89
CA MET A 67 63.29 -13.29 -42.78
C MET A 67 62.45 -14.06 -41.76
N MET A 68 62.10 -13.43 -40.63
CA MET A 68 61.23 -14.04 -39.61
C MET A 68 59.81 -14.26 -40.13
N ALA A 69 59.29 -13.34 -40.94
CA ALA A 69 58.00 -13.47 -41.59
C ALA A 69 58.00 -14.55 -42.68
N LEU A 70 59.08 -14.71 -43.44
CA LEU A 70 59.26 -15.81 -44.39
C LEU A 70 59.29 -17.17 -43.68
N ILE A 71 60.05 -17.29 -42.57
CA ILE A 71 60.06 -18.52 -41.75
C ILE A 71 58.65 -18.84 -41.23
N TYR A 72 57.90 -17.82 -40.81
CA TYR A 72 56.51 -18.01 -40.39
C TYR A 72 55.61 -18.46 -41.55
N ALA A 73 55.76 -17.85 -42.73
CA ALA A 73 54.99 -18.18 -43.93
C ALA A 73 55.23 -19.63 -44.40
N HIS A 74 56.49 -20.06 -44.50
CA HIS A 74 56.85 -21.45 -44.85
C HIS A 74 56.42 -22.48 -43.79
N LYS A 75 56.28 -22.07 -42.52
CA LYS A 75 55.73 -22.96 -41.47
C LYS A 75 54.21 -23.10 -41.55
N LYS A 76 53.53 -22.07 -42.06
CA LYS A 76 52.06 -22.03 -42.17
C LYS A 76 51.55 -22.56 -43.52
N SER A 77 52.42 -22.68 -44.52
CA SER A 77 52.05 -23.29 -45.81
C SER A 77 51.70 -24.77 -45.65
N PRO A 78 50.72 -25.29 -46.41
CA PRO A 78 50.28 -26.69 -46.32
C PRO A 78 51.41 -27.69 -46.55
N ASN A 79 52.40 -27.33 -47.39
CA ASN A 79 53.66 -28.07 -47.55
C ASN A 79 54.83 -27.19 -47.06
N PRO A 80 55.37 -27.43 -45.86
CA PRO A 80 56.46 -26.61 -45.32
C PRO A 80 57.79 -26.94 -46.01
N ASP A 81 58.40 -25.93 -46.63
CA ASP A 81 59.74 -26.02 -47.19
C ASP A 81 60.78 -25.98 -46.06
N ARG A 82 61.22 -27.16 -45.61
CA ARG A 82 62.14 -27.31 -44.47
C ARG A 82 63.54 -26.78 -44.79
N ASP A 83 63.97 -26.85 -46.04
CA ASP A 83 65.31 -26.41 -46.45
C ASP A 83 65.38 -24.88 -46.50
N ALA A 84 64.35 -24.23 -47.06
CA ALA A 84 64.21 -22.78 -47.02
C ALA A 84 64.14 -22.24 -45.57
N ILE A 85 63.44 -22.94 -44.67
CA ILE A 85 63.38 -22.56 -43.24
C ILE A 85 64.77 -22.62 -42.59
N LEU A 86 65.54 -23.69 -42.82
CA LEU A 86 66.88 -23.85 -42.24
C LEU A 86 67.86 -22.80 -42.78
N GLU A 87 67.81 -22.51 -44.08
CA GLU A 87 68.63 -21.48 -44.71
C GLU A 87 68.30 -20.08 -44.16
N LEU A 88 67.02 -19.75 -44.04
CA LEU A 88 66.55 -18.48 -43.46
C LEU A 88 66.94 -18.36 -41.98
N ASP A 89 66.84 -19.44 -41.19
CA ASP A 89 67.24 -19.45 -39.78
C ASP A 89 68.76 -19.22 -39.61
N ALA A 90 69.59 -19.79 -40.49
CA ALA A 90 71.04 -19.56 -40.50
C ALA A 90 71.37 -18.09 -40.85
N LYS A 91 70.77 -17.55 -41.91
CA LYS A 91 70.96 -16.16 -42.35
C LYS A 91 70.45 -15.15 -41.32
N MET A 92 69.35 -15.44 -40.63
CA MET A 92 68.83 -14.60 -39.55
C MET A 92 69.80 -14.51 -38.37
N LYS A 93 70.44 -15.63 -37.97
CA LYS A 93 71.45 -15.64 -36.89
C LYS A 93 72.69 -14.81 -37.23
N GLU A 94 73.10 -14.79 -38.49
CA GLU A 94 74.23 -13.98 -38.97
C GLU A 94 73.87 -12.49 -38.98
N GLN A 95 72.75 -12.11 -39.60
CA GLN A 95 72.30 -10.71 -39.65
C GLN A 95 71.94 -10.15 -38.27
N ARG A 96 71.53 -11.00 -37.31
CA ARG A 96 71.30 -10.58 -35.92
C ARG A 96 72.56 -10.01 -35.28
N LYS A 97 73.78 -10.35 -35.74
CA LYS A 97 75.04 -9.81 -35.21
C LYS A 97 75.34 -8.40 -35.73
N THR A 98 74.96 -8.10 -36.96
CA THR A 98 75.30 -6.86 -37.70
C THR A 98 74.12 -5.88 -37.85
N ALA A 99 72.95 -6.19 -37.28
CA ALA A 99 71.73 -5.40 -37.43
C ALA A 99 71.81 -4.00 -36.79
N GLY A 100 71.32 -2.99 -37.55
CA GLY A 100 71.11 -1.62 -37.07
C GLY A 100 69.85 -1.45 -36.23
N GLN A 101 69.61 -0.22 -35.73
CA GLN A 101 68.50 0.11 -34.83
C GLN A 101 67.12 -0.22 -35.43
N GLN A 102 66.83 0.22 -36.66
CA GLN A 102 65.52 0.03 -37.30
C GLN A 102 65.21 -1.45 -37.57
N ALA A 103 66.21 -2.24 -37.99
CA ALA A 103 66.06 -3.68 -38.18
C ALA A 103 65.71 -4.43 -36.89
N LEU A 104 66.31 -4.03 -35.76
CA LEU A 104 65.98 -4.58 -34.44
C LEU A 104 64.59 -4.12 -33.97
N TYR A 105 64.19 -2.88 -34.25
CA TYR A 105 62.88 -2.34 -33.94
C TYR A 105 61.75 -3.12 -34.62
N PHE A 106 61.79 -3.24 -35.95
CA PHE A 106 60.75 -3.94 -36.71
C PHE A 106 60.74 -5.46 -36.44
N ALA A 107 61.89 -6.06 -36.13
CA ALA A 107 61.94 -7.45 -35.65
C ALA A 107 61.24 -7.62 -34.29
N GLY A 108 61.46 -6.68 -33.37
CA GLY A 108 60.75 -6.61 -32.08
C GLY A 108 59.25 -6.42 -32.26
N LEU A 109 58.81 -5.47 -33.10
CA LEU A 109 57.41 -5.23 -33.41
C LEU A 109 56.74 -6.45 -34.03
N PHE A 110 57.38 -7.10 -35.01
CA PHE A 110 56.83 -8.29 -35.65
C PHE A 110 56.65 -9.45 -34.66
N LEU A 111 57.65 -9.70 -33.81
CA LEU A 111 57.55 -10.70 -32.75
C LEU A 111 56.44 -10.39 -31.75
N TRP A 112 56.27 -9.11 -31.41
CA TRP A 112 55.19 -8.66 -30.54
C TRP A 112 53.81 -8.89 -31.18
N HIS A 113 53.63 -8.55 -32.46
CA HIS A 113 52.40 -8.82 -33.22
C HIS A 113 52.12 -10.32 -33.41
N LEU A 114 53.15 -11.18 -33.33
CA LEU A 114 53.00 -12.64 -33.28
C LEU A 114 52.71 -13.21 -31.88
N GLY A 115 52.63 -12.36 -30.84
CA GLY A 115 52.43 -12.78 -29.45
C GLY A 115 53.65 -13.40 -28.78
N ARG A 116 54.86 -13.25 -29.36
CA ARG A 116 56.12 -13.80 -28.82
C ARG A 116 56.90 -12.74 -28.04
N GLU A 117 56.33 -12.33 -26.91
CA GLU A 117 56.79 -11.17 -26.16
C GLU A 117 58.18 -11.32 -25.55
N ASP A 118 58.52 -12.50 -25.04
CA ASP A 118 59.85 -12.74 -24.43
C ASP A 118 60.96 -12.62 -25.46
N LYS A 119 60.73 -13.17 -26.67
CA LYS A 119 61.66 -13.02 -27.78
C LYS A 119 61.69 -11.57 -28.25
N ALA A 120 60.54 -10.91 -28.36
CA ALA A 120 60.49 -9.50 -28.76
C ALA A 120 61.33 -8.62 -27.82
N ARG A 121 61.24 -8.86 -26.51
CA ARG A 121 62.01 -8.16 -25.47
C ARG A 121 63.52 -8.25 -25.68
N GLU A 122 64.06 -9.42 -26.04
CA GLU A 122 65.49 -9.57 -26.32
C GLU A 122 65.99 -8.65 -27.43
N TYR A 123 65.19 -8.48 -28.50
CA TYR A 123 65.55 -7.62 -29.62
C TYR A 123 65.44 -6.14 -29.25
N VAL A 124 64.43 -5.76 -28.47
CA VAL A 124 64.23 -4.38 -28.01
C VAL A 124 65.29 -3.95 -27.00
N ASP A 125 65.65 -4.80 -26.03
CA ASP A 125 66.72 -4.50 -25.07
C ASP A 125 68.09 -4.37 -25.77
N ARG A 126 68.34 -5.18 -26.80
CA ARG A 126 69.55 -5.03 -27.62
C ARG A 126 69.53 -3.73 -28.42
N MET A 127 68.38 -3.34 -28.95
CA MET A 127 68.22 -2.07 -29.66
C MET A 127 68.52 -0.87 -28.75
N ILE A 128 67.99 -0.88 -27.52
CA ILE A 128 68.23 0.18 -26.52
C ILE A 128 69.73 0.26 -26.17
N LYS A 129 70.42 -0.88 -26.02
CA LYS A 129 71.87 -0.93 -25.77
C LYS A 129 72.71 -0.38 -26.93
N VAL A 130 72.29 -0.59 -28.18
CA VAL A 130 73.01 -0.14 -29.38
C VAL A 130 72.77 1.34 -29.68
N SER A 131 71.59 1.86 -29.36
CA SER A 131 71.15 3.23 -29.70
C SER A 131 71.23 4.26 -28.57
N GLY A 132 71.60 3.84 -27.34
CA GLY A 132 71.66 4.75 -26.18
C GLY A 132 70.30 5.19 -25.65
N GLY A 133 69.21 4.50 -25.98
CA GLY A 133 67.86 4.80 -25.47
C GLY A 133 66.97 5.64 -26.38
N GLY A 134 66.95 5.35 -27.70
CA GLY A 134 66.06 6.04 -28.63
C GLY A 134 64.56 5.91 -28.28
N LYS A 135 63.80 6.99 -28.51
CA LYS A 135 62.36 7.14 -28.25
C LYS A 135 61.51 5.92 -28.64
N GLU A 136 61.68 5.41 -29.87
CA GLU A 136 60.91 4.26 -30.39
C GLU A 136 61.15 2.97 -29.58
N GLY A 137 62.36 2.80 -29.03
CA GLY A 137 62.73 1.65 -28.20
C GLY A 137 62.13 1.69 -26.82
N LEU A 138 62.11 2.87 -26.19
CA LEU A 138 61.44 3.07 -24.91
C LEU A 138 59.93 2.82 -25.03
N ILE A 139 59.29 3.33 -26.10
CA ILE A 139 57.86 3.10 -26.35
C ILE A 139 57.55 1.62 -26.55
N LEU A 140 58.32 0.91 -27.38
CA LEU A 140 58.08 -0.52 -27.62
C LEU A 140 58.37 -1.37 -26.38
N LYS A 141 59.38 -1.02 -25.60
CA LYS A 141 59.65 -1.66 -24.30
C LYS A 141 58.51 -1.45 -23.31
N ALA A 142 57.95 -0.24 -23.25
CA ALA A 142 56.80 0.07 -22.42
C ALA A 142 55.56 -0.76 -22.81
N TRP A 143 55.30 -0.91 -24.12
CA TRP A 143 54.25 -1.80 -24.61
C TRP A 143 54.49 -3.27 -24.25
N LEU A 144 55.71 -3.78 -24.37
CA LEU A 144 56.06 -5.17 -24.00
C LEU A 144 55.96 -5.42 -22.49
N ASP A 145 56.32 -4.44 -21.66
CA ASP A 145 56.17 -4.53 -20.21
C ASP A 145 54.69 -4.48 -19.79
N LEU A 146 53.84 -3.83 -20.59
CA LEU A 146 52.40 -3.78 -20.38
C LEU A 146 51.70 -5.07 -20.80
N THR A 147 52.05 -5.66 -21.95
CA THR A 147 51.37 -6.86 -22.48
C THR A 147 51.81 -8.17 -21.79
N CYS A 148 52.97 -8.18 -21.14
CA CYS A 148 53.50 -9.35 -20.40
C CYS A 148 52.71 -9.74 -19.14
N GLY A 149 51.77 -8.90 -18.68
CA GLY A 149 50.87 -9.23 -17.57
C GLY A 149 51.52 -9.32 -16.17
N LYS A 150 52.85 -9.17 -16.06
CA LYS A 150 53.56 -9.17 -14.77
C LYS A 150 53.42 -7.81 -14.08
N GLU A 151 52.84 -7.78 -12.89
CA GLU A 151 52.53 -6.54 -12.16
C GLU A 151 53.76 -5.64 -11.92
N THR A 152 54.93 -6.24 -11.70
CA THR A 152 56.21 -5.53 -11.51
C THR A 152 56.67 -4.77 -12.75
N HIS A 153 56.39 -5.31 -13.94
CA HIS A 153 56.72 -4.70 -15.21
C HIS A 153 55.72 -3.60 -15.57
N ILE A 154 54.42 -3.85 -15.31
CA ILE A 154 53.36 -2.86 -15.51
C ILE A 154 53.67 -1.58 -14.71
N LYS A 155 54.16 -1.65 -13.45
CA LYS A 155 54.50 -0.44 -12.67
C LYS A 155 55.57 0.42 -13.35
N LYS A 156 56.50 -0.20 -14.09
CA LYS A 156 57.64 0.49 -14.74
C LYS A 156 57.27 1.08 -16.10
N ALA A 157 56.28 0.51 -16.79
CA ALA A 157 55.89 0.91 -18.14
C ALA A 157 55.54 2.41 -18.28
N VAL A 158 54.89 3.03 -17.27
CA VAL A 158 54.54 4.47 -17.32
C VAL A 158 55.74 5.37 -17.40
N LYS A 159 56.81 5.05 -16.66
CA LYS A 159 58.02 5.88 -16.66
C LYS A 159 58.61 5.97 -18.06
N TYR A 160 58.65 4.84 -18.77
CA TYR A 160 59.11 4.80 -20.16
C TYR A 160 58.17 5.55 -21.12
N PHE A 161 56.85 5.52 -20.91
CA PHE A 161 55.91 6.33 -21.70
C PHE A 161 56.09 7.83 -21.43
N ASP A 162 56.26 8.24 -20.18
CA ASP A 162 56.45 9.64 -19.80
C ASP A 162 57.79 10.19 -20.30
N GLU A 163 58.88 9.42 -20.17
CA GLU A 163 60.20 9.76 -20.73
C GLU A 163 60.13 9.95 -22.26
N ALA A 164 59.42 9.06 -22.96
CA ALA A 164 59.25 9.17 -24.42
C ALA A 164 58.37 10.36 -24.85
N LEU A 165 57.49 10.87 -23.97
CA LEU A 165 56.60 12.00 -24.25
C LEU A 165 57.22 13.37 -23.96
N GLN A 166 58.32 13.43 -23.20
CA GLN A 166 59.07 14.68 -22.95
C GLN A 166 59.66 15.27 -24.25
N GLU A 167 59.97 14.43 -25.24
CA GLU A 167 60.55 14.82 -26.53
C GLU A 167 59.49 15.11 -27.61
N GLY A 168 58.19 15.16 -27.27
CA GLY A 168 57.09 15.56 -28.15
C GLY A 168 55.93 14.55 -28.22
N ASN A 169 54.73 15.06 -28.54
CA ASN A 169 53.47 14.31 -28.55
C ASN A 169 53.44 13.17 -29.60
N ASP A 170 53.72 11.95 -29.17
CA ASP A 170 53.66 10.75 -30.00
C ASP A 170 52.34 9.97 -29.76
N VAL A 171 51.58 9.72 -30.82
CA VAL A 171 50.28 9.00 -30.76
C VAL A 171 50.45 7.59 -30.18
N PHE A 172 51.51 6.87 -30.56
CA PHE A 172 51.73 5.49 -30.14
C PHE A 172 52.14 5.39 -28.66
N ALA A 173 52.84 6.40 -28.14
CA ALA A 173 53.15 6.53 -26.71
C ALA A 173 51.91 6.94 -25.89
N LEU A 174 51.13 7.92 -26.35
CA LEU A 174 49.89 8.34 -25.69
C LEU A 174 48.85 7.22 -25.63
N LEU A 175 48.70 6.43 -26.69
CA LEU A 175 47.85 5.23 -26.68
C LEU A 175 48.33 4.18 -25.68
N GLY A 176 49.65 4.03 -25.53
CA GLY A 176 50.25 3.13 -24.55
C GLY A 176 49.99 3.57 -23.12
N LYS A 177 50.09 4.87 -22.87
CA LYS A 177 49.73 5.48 -21.58
C LYS A 177 48.24 5.32 -21.26
N ALA A 178 47.36 5.49 -22.25
CA ALA A 178 45.92 5.22 -22.08
C ALA A 178 45.64 3.74 -21.75
N GLN A 179 46.29 2.80 -22.46
CA GLN A 179 46.17 1.36 -22.15
C GLN A 179 46.71 1.03 -20.75
N TYR A 180 47.77 1.70 -20.31
CA TYR A 180 48.30 1.51 -18.95
C TYR A 180 47.25 1.85 -17.90
N TYR A 181 46.59 3.00 -18.05
CA TYR A 181 45.56 3.43 -17.12
C TYR A 181 44.36 2.47 -17.11
N GLU A 182 44.00 1.90 -18.25
CA GLU A 182 42.97 0.86 -18.35
C GLU A 182 43.34 -0.43 -17.61
N VAL A 183 44.57 -0.93 -17.77
CA VAL A 183 45.06 -2.11 -17.03
C VAL A 183 45.12 -1.85 -15.51
N ARG A 184 45.27 -0.59 -15.11
CA ARG A 184 45.18 -0.13 -13.71
C ARG A 184 43.75 0.13 -13.22
N GLN A 185 42.74 -0.07 -14.06
CA GLN A 185 41.34 0.25 -13.80
C GLN A 185 41.08 1.74 -13.52
N ASN A 186 41.99 2.63 -13.95
CA ASN A 186 41.81 4.07 -13.89
C ASN A 186 41.26 4.58 -15.23
N TYR A 187 39.96 4.40 -15.47
CA TYR A 187 39.33 4.72 -16.74
C TYR A 187 39.22 6.23 -17.00
N SER A 188 39.10 7.06 -15.95
CA SER A 188 39.06 8.53 -16.10
C SER A 188 40.40 9.08 -16.59
N GLY A 189 41.51 8.64 -15.99
CA GLY A 189 42.85 9.01 -16.45
C GLY A 189 43.16 8.52 -17.87
N ALA A 190 42.66 7.34 -18.24
CA ALA A 190 42.73 6.84 -19.61
C ALA A 190 41.93 7.71 -20.58
N LEU A 191 40.73 8.16 -20.19
CA LEU A 191 39.86 8.99 -21.01
C LEU A 191 40.48 10.39 -21.25
N GLU A 192 41.10 10.98 -20.24
CA GLU A 192 41.85 12.23 -20.36
C GLU A 192 43.00 12.12 -21.37
N THR A 193 43.80 11.06 -21.28
CA THR A 193 44.89 10.81 -22.24
C THR A 193 44.36 10.59 -23.66
N VAL A 194 43.23 9.91 -23.82
CA VAL A 194 42.60 9.76 -25.14
C VAL A 194 42.06 11.08 -25.68
N ASN A 195 41.46 11.93 -24.84
CA ASN A 195 41.01 13.27 -25.27
C ASN A 195 42.20 14.15 -25.72
N GLN A 196 43.37 14.01 -25.09
CA GLN A 196 44.60 14.66 -25.56
C GLN A 196 45.01 14.17 -26.96
N ILE A 197 44.88 12.86 -27.24
CA ILE A 197 45.14 12.31 -28.59
C ILE A 197 44.16 12.91 -29.60
N ILE A 198 42.87 12.99 -29.27
CA ILE A 198 41.84 13.52 -30.18
C ILE A 198 42.09 15.01 -30.47
N ALA A 199 42.49 15.79 -29.47
CA ALA A 199 42.81 17.21 -29.64
C ALA A 199 44.06 17.43 -30.52
N ASN A 200 45.10 16.62 -30.31
CA ASN A 200 46.36 16.74 -31.06
C ASN A 200 46.28 16.11 -32.46
N PHE A 201 45.46 15.06 -32.64
CA PHE A 201 45.37 14.26 -33.87
C PHE A 201 43.90 13.91 -34.24
N PRO A 202 43.11 14.87 -34.75
CA PRO A 202 41.66 14.69 -34.99
C PRO A 202 41.28 13.62 -36.04
N ASN A 203 42.21 13.28 -36.94
CA ASN A 203 42.01 12.28 -38.01
C ASN A 203 42.34 10.84 -37.57
N PHE A 204 42.85 10.66 -36.34
CA PHE A 204 43.22 9.34 -35.83
C PHE A 204 42.00 8.61 -35.24
N ILE A 205 41.26 7.91 -36.09
CA ILE A 205 40.01 7.19 -35.76
C ILE A 205 40.15 6.25 -34.53
N PRO A 206 41.24 5.48 -34.33
CA PRO A 206 41.34 4.58 -33.18
C PRO A 206 41.23 5.26 -31.81
N ALA A 207 41.55 6.57 -31.71
CA ALA A 207 41.33 7.29 -30.46
C ALA A 207 39.84 7.47 -30.14
N PHE A 208 38.98 7.68 -31.13
CA PHE A 208 37.53 7.72 -30.94
C PHE A 208 36.97 6.34 -30.54
N ILE A 209 37.47 5.26 -31.16
CA ILE A 209 37.11 3.88 -30.77
C ILE A 209 37.50 3.62 -29.32
N LYS A 210 38.71 4.03 -28.92
CA LYS A 210 39.19 3.87 -27.54
C LYS A 210 38.37 4.72 -26.56
N LYS A 211 38.03 5.95 -26.92
CA LYS A 211 37.16 6.83 -26.14
C LYS A 211 35.79 6.18 -25.87
N MET A 212 35.15 5.66 -26.91
CA MET A 212 33.87 4.96 -26.84
C MET A 212 33.95 3.74 -25.90
N LYS A 213 34.99 2.90 -26.02
CA LYS A 213 35.20 1.74 -25.13
C LYS A 213 35.44 2.14 -23.67
N LEU A 214 36.16 3.23 -23.42
CA LEU A 214 36.40 3.75 -22.05
C LEU A 214 35.15 4.37 -21.42
N GLN A 215 34.33 5.07 -22.19
CA GLN A 215 33.03 5.59 -21.72
C GLN A 215 32.10 4.45 -21.33
N LEU A 216 32.08 3.37 -22.11
CA LEU A 216 31.35 2.15 -21.73
C LEU A 216 31.91 1.53 -20.44
N ALA A 217 33.23 1.47 -20.25
CA ALA A 217 33.84 0.97 -19.02
C ALA A 217 33.46 1.81 -17.78
N LEU A 218 33.20 3.11 -17.97
CA LEU A 218 32.67 4.04 -16.97
C LEU A 218 31.15 3.93 -16.77
N GLN A 219 30.46 3.03 -17.49
CA GLN A 219 29.01 2.83 -17.50
C GLN A 219 28.20 4.00 -18.08
N ASP A 220 28.85 4.89 -18.84
CA ASP A 220 28.22 6.04 -19.50
C ASP A 220 27.82 5.67 -20.94
N TRP A 221 26.63 5.07 -21.07
CA TRP A 221 26.08 4.62 -22.35
C TRP A 221 25.74 5.78 -23.29
N GLU A 222 25.24 6.90 -22.76
CA GLU A 222 24.79 8.04 -23.56
C GLU A 222 25.97 8.66 -24.31
N GLN A 223 27.07 8.93 -23.61
CA GLN A 223 28.26 9.48 -24.25
C GLN A 223 28.98 8.47 -25.16
N ALA A 224 28.93 7.18 -24.83
CA ALA A 224 29.50 6.14 -25.67
C ALA A 224 28.76 6.06 -27.02
N VAL A 225 27.42 6.11 -26.99
CA VAL A 225 26.56 6.12 -28.19
C VAL A 225 26.74 7.40 -28.98
N GLU A 226 26.83 8.57 -28.34
CA GLU A 226 27.11 9.82 -29.04
C GLU A 226 28.48 9.77 -29.76
N THR A 227 29.49 9.21 -29.10
CA THR A 227 30.82 9.01 -29.70
C THR A 227 30.77 8.02 -30.87
N ALA A 228 29.95 6.96 -30.78
CA ALA A 228 29.72 6.03 -31.88
C ALA A 228 29.07 6.73 -33.09
N HIS A 229 28.01 7.53 -32.89
CA HIS A 229 27.36 8.30 -33.96
C HIS A 229 28.32 9.29 -34.61
N ARG A 230 29.11 10.03 -33.81
CA ARG A 230 30.16 10.94 -34.34
C ARG A 230 31.23 10.19 -35.14
N LEU A 231 31.50 8.93 -34.77
CA LEU A 231 32.45 8.10 -35.49
C LEU A 231 31.85 7.64 -36.83
N LEU A 232 30.58 7.22 -36.85
CA LEU A 232 29.87 6.85 -38.07
C LEU A 232 29.76 8.02 -39.05
N GLN A 233 29.54 9.25 -38.57
CA GLN A 233 29.58 10.44 -39.44
C GLN A 233 30.94 10.66 -40.15
N LYS A 234 32.03 10.16 -39.57
CA LYS A 234 33.37 10.25 -40.18
C LYS A 234 33.69 9.03 -41.04
N ASP A 235 33.19 7.86 -40.64
CA ASP A 235 33.42 6.57 -41.27
C ASP A 235 32.16 5.71 -41.14
N ASP A 236 31.28 5.80 -42.15
CA ASP A 236 29.97 5.14 -42.18
C ASP A 236 30.05 3.61 -41.99
N LEU A 237 31.19 3.00 -42.34
CA LEU A 237 31.38 1.54 -42.31
C LEU A 237 32.20 1.06 -41.10
N ASN A 238 32.37 1.90 -40.08
CA ASN A 238 33.20 1.53 -38.95
C ASN A 238 32.61 0.37 -38.12
N LEU A 239 33.30 -0.76 -38.12
CA LEU A 239 32.84 -2.01 -37.51
C LEU A 239 32.56 -1.88 -36.00
N GLU A 240 33.43 -1.20 -35.26
CA GLU A 240 33.31 -1.08 -33.80
C GLU A 240 32.18 -0.15 -33.39
N ALA A 241 31.91 0.92 -34.17
CA ALA A 241 30.79 1.82 -33.90
C ALA A 241 29.44 1.16 -34.21
N ILE A 242 29.32 0.45 -35.35
CA ILE A 242 28.11 -0.33 -35.68
C ILE A 242 27.88 -1.41 -34.62
N ARG A 243 28.94 -2.11 -34.19
CA ARG A 243 28.87 -3.11 -33.11
C ARG A 243 28.37 -2.50 -31.80
N MET A 244 28.85 -1.31 -31.45
CA MET A 244 28.42 -0.60 -30.23
C MET A 244 26.97 -0.13 -30.30
N GLU A 245 26.48 0.38 -31.44
CA GLU A 245 25.06 0.70 -31.61
C GLU A 245 24.19 -0.56 -31.49
N ALA A 246 24.59 -1.66 -32.14
CA ALA A 246 23.87 -2.93 -32.03
C ALA A 246 23.82 -3.44 -30.57
N LEU A 247 24.93 -3.32 -29.83
CA LEU A 247 24.99 -3.68 -28.41
C LEU A 247 24.15 -2.75 -27.54
N HIS A 248 24.10 -1.46 -27.83
CA HIS A 248 23.24 -0.51 -27.12
C HIS A 248 21.76 -0.85 -27.31
N TYR A 249 21.32 -1.06 -28.56
CA TYR A 249 19.94 -1.45 -28.84
C TYR A 249 19.56 -2.78 -28.19
N LEU A 250 20.49 -3.75 -28.17
CA LEU A 250 20.26 -5.04 -27.54
C LEU A 250 20.28 -5.01 -26.01
N CYS A 251 21.36 -4.49 -25.42
CA CYS A 251 21.63 -4.60 -23.99
C CYS A 251 20.98 -3.49 -23.17
N ARG A 252 20.80 -2.27 -23.70
CA ARG A 252 20.26 -1.13 -22.95
C ARG A 252 18.77 -0.89 -23.24
N GLU A 253 18.43 -0.78 -24.51
CA GLU A 253 17.06 -0.47 -24.94
C GLU A 253 16.16 -1.72 -25.03
N GLY A 254 16.73 -2.86 -25.42
CA GLY A 254 15.98 -4.09 -25.67
C GLY A 254 15.17 -4.04 -26.97
N ASN A 255 15.54 -3.17 -27.92
CA ASN A 255 14.90 -3.03 -29.22
C ASN A 255 15.53 -4.01 -30.23
N ILE A 256 14.86 -5.15 -30.40
CA ILE A 256 15.37 -6.29 -31.18
C ILE A 256 15.39 -5.98 -32.68
N SER A 257 14.43 -5.21 -33.20
CA SER A 257 14.37 -4.88 -34.63
C SER A 257 15.53 -3.98 -35.05
N GLU A 258 15.83 -2.94 -34.28
CA GLU A 258 16.96 -2.04 -34.55
C GLU A 258 18.30 -2.76 -34.34
N ALA A 259 18.42 -3.57 -33.29
CA ALA A 259 19.61 -4.40 -33.08
C ALA A 259 19.86 -5.35 -34.26
N SER A 260 18.81 -5.98 -34.79
CA SER A 260 18.88 -6.86 -35.97
C SER A 260 19.28 -6.10 -37.25
N ALA A 261 18.74 -4.90 -37.47
CA ALA A 261 19.11 -4.05 -38.59
C ALA A 261 20.60 -3.66 -38.54
N ARG A 262 21.08 -3.21 -37.38
CA ARG A 262 22.50 -2.87 -37.17
C ARG A 262 23.43 -4.08 -37.27
N LEU A 263 23.00 -5.26 -36.84
CA LEU A 263 23.74 -6.51 -37.08
C LEU A 263 23.82 -6.85 -38.57
N GLY A 264 22.73 -6.63 -39.32
CA GLY A 264 22.74 -6.77 -40.78
C GLY A 264 23.73 -5.81 -41.45
N ASP A 265 23.80 -4.56 -40.99
CA ASP A 265 24.77 -3.58 -41.47
C ASP A 265 26.20 -3.97 -41.10
N LEU A 266 26.41 -4.53 -39.89
CA LEU A 266 27.70 -5.04 -39.45
C LEU A 266 28.18 -6.20 -40.34
N ILE A 267 27.30 -7.14 -40.69
CA ILE A 267 27.64 -8.25 -41.60
C ILE A 267 28.08 -7.71 -42.97
N LYS A 268 27.32 -6.77 -43.55
CA LYS A 268 27.68 -6.16 -44.84
C LYS A 268 29.00 -5.39 -44.78
N ALA A 269 29.25 -4.68 -43.68
CA ALA A 269 30.50 -3.95 -43.47
C ALA A 269 31.68 -4.91 -43.31
N LEU A 270 31.50 -6.03 -42.59
CA LEU A 270 32.52 -7.08 -42.45
C LEU A 270 32.84 -7.74 -43.79
N ASP A 271 31.83 -8.10 -44.58
CA ASP A 271 32.02 -8.68 -45.92
C ASP A 271 32.78 -7.72 -46.86
N ARG A 272 32.58 -6.41 -46.72
CA ARG A 272 33.26 -5.40 -47.54
C ARG A 272 34.68 -5.11 -47.06
N LEU A 273 34.90 -5.04 -45.75
CA LEU A 273 36.15 -4.56 -45.17
C LEU A 273 37.13 -5.67 -44.79
N GLU A 274 36.65 -6.86 -44.41
CA GLU A 274 37.47 -8.00 -43.94
C GLU A 274 36.93 -9.37 -44.45
N PRO A 275 36.76 -9.57 -45.78
CA PRO A 275 36.07 -10.75 -46.33
C PRO A 275 36.74 -12.11 -46.05
N ARG A 276 38.03 -12.13 -45.73
CA ARG A 276 38.82 -13.37 -45.56
C ARG A 276 39.17 -13.69 -44.10
N ASN A 277 38.70 -12.89 -43.16
CA ASN A 277 39.12 -12.98 -41.76
C ASN A 277 38.15 -13.81 -40.92
N SER A 278 38.25 -15.14 -40.98
CA SER A 278 37.34 -16.08 -40.30
C SER A 278 37.25 -15.85 -38.78
N GLN A 279 38.37 -15.58 -38.10
CA GLN A 279 38.38 -15.33 -36.66
C GLN A 279 37.58 -14.09 -36.27
N LEU A 280 37.61 -13.04 -37.10
CA LEU A 280 36.91 -11.79 -36.83
C LEU A 280 35.39 -11.98 -36.94
N PHE A 281 34.92 -12.72 -37.94
CA PHE A 281 33.49 -13.06 -38.08
C PHE A 281 32.95 -13.77 -36.83
N CYS A 282 33.69 -14.76 -36.32
CA CYS A 282 33.31 -15.44 -35.08
C CYS A 282 33.34 -14.48 -33.87
N LYS A 283 34.44 -13.72 -33.67
CA LYS A 283 34.58 -12.77 -32.56
C LYS A 283 33.48 -11.70 -32.55
N MET A 284 33.00 -11.28 -33.72
CA MET A 284 31.92 -10.30 -33.83
C MET A 284 30.55 -10.88 -33.45
N ALA A 285 30.36 -12.21 -33.54
CA ALA A 285 29.10 -12.89 -33.21
C ALA A 285 28.95 -13.21 -31.71
N LEU A 286 30.05 -13.47 -30.99
CA LEU A 286 30.03 -14.03 -29.63
C LEU A 286 29.21 -13.19 -28.63
N ALA A 287 29.52 -11.90 -28.48
CA ALA A 287 28.83 -11.03 -27.53
C ALA A 287 27.31 -11.01 -27.74
N PHE A 288 26.85 -10.99 -28.99
CA PHE A 288 25.42 -11.00 -29.32
C PHE A 288 24.80 -12.37 -29.04
N SER A 289 25.48 -13.47 -29.39
CA SER A 289 24.98 -14.83 -29.13
C SER A 289 24.71 -15.06 -27.64
N ARG A 290 25.57 -14.53 -26.74
CA ARG A 290 25.45 -14.72 -25.29
C ARG A 290 24.45 -13.76 -24.61
N THR A 291 24.14 -12.62 -25.23
CA THR A 291 23.26 -11.58 -24.65
C THR A 291 21.86 -11.52 -25.26
N CYS A 292 21.60 -12.25 -26.34
CA CYS A 292 20.36 -12.15 -27.12
C CYS A 292 19.08 -12.69 -26.44
N GLY A 293 19.16 -13.35 -25.28
CA GLY A 293 17.97 -13.88 -24.61
C GLY A 293 17.25 -14.95 -25.42
N ARG A 294 18.00 -15.73 -26.21
CA ARG A 294 17.49 -16.71 -27.19
C ARG A 294 16.56 -16.15 -28.28
N ASN A 295 16.66 -14.87 -28.62
CA ASN A 295 15.86 -14.29 -29.71
C ASN A 295 16.29 -14.86 -31.08
N GLN A 296 15.32 -15.36 -31.85
CA GLN A 296 15.60 -16.04 -33.12
C GLN A 296 16.20 -15.12 -34.20
N LEU A 297 15.80 -13.84 -34.28
CA LEU A 297 16.29 -12.93 -35.33
C LEU A 297 17.78 -12.63 -35.17
N ILE A 298 18.20 -12.35 -33.93
CA ILE A 298 19.61 -12.10 -33.61
C ILE A 298 20.44 -13.37 -33.79
N LEU A 299 19.92 -14.51 -33.33
CA LEU A 299 20.59 -15.81 -33.48
C LEU A 299 20.79 -16.22 -34.94
N GLN A 300 19.88 -15.86 -35.84
CA GLN A 300 20.05 -16.08 -37.28
C GLN A 300 21.22 -15.26 -37.82
N HIS A 301 21.33 -13.98 -37.46
CA HIS A 301 22.47 -13.14 -37.87
C HIS A 301 23.80 -13.65 -37.30
N THR A 302 23.86 -14.01 -36.01
CA THR A 302 25.08 -14.57 -35.42
C THR A 302 25.46 -15.92 -36.03
N GLN A 303 24.46 -16.73 -36.40
CA GLN A 303 24.68 -17.99 -37.11
C GLN A 303 25.31 -17.72 -38.47
N THR A 304 24.80 -16.76 -39.25
CA THR A 304 25.37 -16.43 -40.57
C THR A 304 26.84 -15.99 -40.46
N LEU A 305 27.20 -15.23 -39.43
CA LEU A 305 28.59 -14.82 -39.18
C LEU A 305 29.50 -16.03 -38.92
N VAL A 306 29.07 -16.98 -38.09
CA VAL A 306 29.89 -18.16 -37.76
C VAL A 306 29.91 -19.18 -38.90
N GLU A 307 28.83 -19.34 -39.65
CA GLU A 307 28.81 -20.16 -40.88
C GLU A 307 29.80 -19.63 -41.91
N ARG A 308 29.82 -18.31 -42.14
CA ARG A 308 30.84 -17.66 -43.00
C ARG A 308 32.26 -17.92 -42.50
N ALA A 309 32.49 -17.87 -41.18
CA ALA A 309 33.79 -18.20 -40.61
C ALA A 309 34.17 -19.67 -40.85
N SER A 310 33.22 -20.59 -40.72
CA SER A 310 33.40 -22.03 -40.96
C SER A 310 33.67 -22.33 -42.44
N ASP A 311 32.99 -21.65 -43.37
CA ASP A 311 33.20 -21.82 -44.81
C ASP A 311 34.62 -21.39 -45.22
N LEU A 312 35.15 -20.33 -44.59
CA LEU A 312 36.48 -19.80 -44.84
C LEU A 312 37.59 -20.68 -44.24
N ALA A 313 37.31 -21.40 -43.16
CA ALA A 313 38.27 -22.21 -42.43
C ALA A 313 37.60 -23.46 -41.83
N SER A 314 37.34 -24.45 -42.69
CA SER A 314 36.66 -25.71 -42.35
C SER A 314 37.39 -26.57 -41.31
N ASP A 315 38.70 -26.34 -41.14
CA ASP A 315 39.58 -27.18 -40.32
C ASP A 315 39.58 -26.78 -38.84
N ASN A 316 38.92 -25.67 -38.47
CA ASN A 316 38.93 -25.16 -37.10
C ASN A 316 37.75 -25.71 -36.27
N ALA A 317 38.06 -26.52 -35.26
CA ALA A 317 37.06 -27.09 -34.35
C ALA A 317 36.27 -26.04 -33.55
N GLU A 318 36.85 -24.86 -33.26
CA GLU A 318 36.22 -23.80 -32.46
C GLU A 318 34.95 -23.21 -33.14
N PHE A 319 34.91 -23.17 -34.47
CA PHE A 319 33.72 -22.65 -35.18
C PHE A 319 32.57 -23.66 -35.14
N ALA A 320 32.89 -24.95 -35.25
CA ALA A 320 31.91 -26.02 -35.14
C ALA A 320 31.31 -26.12 -33.72
N THR A 321 32.11 -25.89 -32.66
CA THR A 321 31.59 -25.85 -31.28
C THR A 321 30.67 -24.66 -31.03
N GLU A 322 31.00 -23.48 -31.56
CA GLU A 322 30.13 -22.29 -31.45
C GLU A 322 28.83 -22.43 -32.24
N LEU A 323 28.86 -23.02 -33.45
CA LEU A 323 27.64 -23.39 -34.18
C LEU A 323 26.78 -24.37 -33.37
N GLY A 324 27.41 -25.39 -32.77
CA GLY A 324 26.73 -26.31 -31.87
C GLY A 324 26.02 -25.60 -30.71
N TYR A 325 26.69 -24.61 -30.10
CA TYR A 325 26.14 -23.83 -28.99
C TYR A 325 24.97 -22.94 -29.42
N GLN A 326 25.11 -22.21 -30.54
CA GLN A 326 24.01 -21.38 -31.06
C GLN A 326 22.79 -22.22 -31.45
N MET A 327 22.99 -23.45 -31.95
CA MET A 327 21.88 -24.37 -32.22
C MET A 327 21.15 -24.82 -30.94
N ILE A 328 21.86 -24.95 -29.81
CA ILE A 328 21.23 -25.17 -28.49
C ILE A 328 20.37 -23.95 -28.11
N LEU A 329 20.88 -22.72 -28.29
CA LEU A 329 20.12 -21.50 -27.99
C LEU A 329 18.84 -21.39 -28.84
N GLN A 330 18.87 -21.85 -30.10
CA GLN A 330 17.70 -21.94 -30.98
C GLN A 330 16.76 -23.12 -30.64
N GLY A 331 17.12 -24.01 -29.71
CA GLY A 331 16.36 -25.20 -29.33
C GLY A 331 16.51 -26.40 -30.28
N LYS A 332 17.44 -26.35 -31.25
CA LYS A 332 17.67 -27.41 -32.25
C LYS A 332 18.73 -28.42 -31.78
N VAL A 333 18.43 -29.15 -30.71
CA VAL A 333 19.38 -30.06 -30.02
C VAL A 333 19.95 -31.16 -30.93
N LYS A 334 19.18 -31.66 -31.90
CA LYS A 334 19.66 -32.70 -32.84
C LYS A 334 20.67 -32.19 -33.86
N GLU A 335 20.58 -30.92 -34.23
CA GLU A 335 21.56 -30.29 -35.13
C GLU A 335 22.81 -29.90 -34.34
N ALA A 336 22.64 -29.39 -33.12
CA ALA A 336 23.73 -29.13 -32.20
C ALA A 336 24.61 -30.38 -31.99
N SER A 337 24.01 -31.54 -31.76
CA SER A 337 24.77 -32.79 -31.55
C SER A 337 25.57 -33.22 -32.79
N LYS A 338 25.13 -32.87 -34.00
CA LYS A 338 25.91 -33.11 -35.23
C LYS A 338 27.14 -32.21 -35.27
N TRP A 339 26.97 -30.91 -35.00
CA TRP A 339 28.05 -29.94 -34.99
C TRP A 339 29.11 -30.21 -33.91
N TYR A 340 28.70 -30.67 -32.73
CA TYR A 340 29.68 -31.08 -31.72
C TYR A 340 30.42 -32.38 -32.09
N LYS A 341 29.77 -33.32 -32.78
CA LYS A 341 30.45 -34.49 -33.33
C LYS A 341 31.46 -34.11 -34.42
N THR A 342 31.12 -33.16 -35.30
CA THR A 342 32.07 -32.66 -36.30
C THR A 342 33.24 -31.94 -35.65
N ALA A 343 33.01 -31.17 -34.58
CA ALA A 343 34.10 -30.55 -33.81
C ALA A 343 35.04 -31.61 -33.21
N MET A 344 34.49 -32.69 -32.66
CA MET A 344 35.28 -33.81 -32.10
C MET A 344 36.09 -34.56 -33.18
N THR A 345 35.58 -34.67 -34.41
CA THR A 345 36.35 -35.28 -35.51
C THR A 345 37.49 -34.40 -36.00
N LEU A 346 37.39 -33.07 -35.80
CA LEU A 346 38.45 -32.11 -36.15
C LEU A 346 39.51 -32.03 -35.05
N ASP A 347 39.09 -32.06 -33.79
CA ASP A 347 39.95 -32.08 -32.61
C ASP A 347 39.40 -33.02 -31.53
N GLU A 348 40.01 -34.20 -31.42
CA GLU A 348 39.66 -35.22 -30.42
C GLU A 348 39.95 -34.77 -28.97
N THR A 349 40.75 -33.70 -28.78
CA THR A 349 41.12 -33.18 -27.45
C THR A 349 40.21 -32.04 -26.97
N SER A 350 39.21 -31.64 -27.76
CA SER A 350 38.35 -30.50 -27.47
C SER A 350 37.38 -30.77 -26.31
N VAL A 351 37.69 -30.25 -25.13
CA VAL A 351 36.83 -30.34 -23.92
C VAL A 351 35.47 -29.64 -24.14
N SER A 352 35.46 -28.51 -24.85
CA SER A 352 34.22 -27.77 -25.18
C SER A 352 33.27 -28.58 -26.04
N ALA A 353 33.78 -29.37 -27.00
CA ALA A 353 32.94 -30.21 -27.85
C ALA A 353 32.29 -31.33 -27.03
N LEU A 354 33.04 -31.98 -26.14
CA LEU A 354 32.51 -33.05 -25.27
C LEU A 354 31.48 -32.50 -24.28
N THR A 355 31.73 -31.33 -23.69
CA THR A 355 30.79 -30.64 -22.78
C THR A 355 29.46 -30.31 -23.48
N GLY A 356 29.51 -29.89 -24.74
CA GLY A 356 28.34 -29.66 -25.59
C GLY A 356 27.56 -30.95 -25.92
N ILE A 357 28.24 -32.09 -26.12
CA ILE A 357 27.61 -33.40 -26.31
C ILE A 357 26.86 -33.84 -25.06
N ILE A 358 27.50 -33.76 -23.89
CA ILE A 358 26.90 -34.10 -22.59
C ILE A 358 25.66 -33.24 -22.37
N ARG A 359 25.74 -31.94 -22.63
CA ARG A 359 24.59 -31.02 -22.54
C ARG A 359 23.44 -31.47 -23.44
N CYS A 360 23.73 -31.85 -24.69
CA CYS A 360 22.72 -32.39 -25.61
C CYS A 360 22.09 -33.69 -25.09
N GLN A 361 22.88 -34.62 -24.54
CA GLN A 361 22.40 -35.88 -23.96
C GLN A 361 21.51 -35.65 -22.74
N LEU A 362 21.90 -34.75 -21.84
CA LEU A 362 21.09 -34.36 -20.69
C LEU A 362 19.75 -33.75 -21.13
N ILE A 363 19.73 -32.88 -22.15
CA ILE A 363 18.48 -32.32 -22.69
C ILE A 363 17.61 -33.42 -23.32
N GLN A 364 18.20 -34.40 -23.99
CA GLN A 364 17.48 -35.53 -24.61
C GLN A 364 17.05 -36.63 -23.62
N GLY A 365 17.48 -36.55 -22.36
CA GLY A 365 17.14 -37.53 -21.30
C GLY A 365 18.02 -38.78 -21.28
N GLN A 366 19.16 -38.78 -21.96
CA GLN A 366 20.14 -39.88 -21.96
C GLN A 366 21.06 -39.75 -20.74
N LEU A 367 20.55 -40.10 -19.55
CA LEU A 367 21.24 -39.83 -18.28
C LEU A 367 22.47 -40.72 -18.03
N GLU A 368 22.44 -41.98 -18.47
CA GLU A 368 23.54 -42.94 -18.24
C GLU A 368 24.78 -42.58 -19.08
N ASP A 369 24.59 -42.29 -20.37
CA ASP A 369 25.68 -41.85 -21.25
C ASP A 369 26.32 -40.55 -20.78
N ALA A 370 25.50 -39.59 -20.32
CA ALA A 370 25.97 -38.32 -19.80
C ALA A 370 26.76 -38.47 -18.49
N GLU A 371 26.39 -39.41 -17.63
CA GLU A 371 27.12 -39.69 -16.39
C GLU A 371 28.50 -40.27 -16.66
N GLN A 372 28.61 -41.28 -17.52
CA GLN A 372 29.90 -41.89 -17.88
C GLN A 372 30.86 -40.86 -18.48
N GLN A 373 30.36 -39.98 -19.34
CA GLN A 373 31.16 -38.91 -19.95
C GLN A 373 31.55 -37.82 -18.93
N LEU A 374 30.69 -37.51 -17.96
CA LEU A 374 31.01 -36.56 -16.88
C LEU A 374 32.01 -37.13 -15.88
N GLU A 375 31.96 -38.42 -15.58
CA GLU A 375 32.94 -39.11 -14.73
C GLU A 375 34.33 -39.09 -15.37
N PHE A 376 34.41 -39.40 -16.67
CA PHE A 376 35.66 -39.28 -17.45
C PHE A 376 36.25 -37.85 -17.39
N LEU A 377 35.43 -36.82 -17.58
CA LEU A 377 35.90 -35.43 -17.49
C LEU A 377 36.33 -35.03 -16.08
N ASN A 378 35.70 -35.58 -15.04
CA ASN A 378 36.04 -35.31 -13.64
C ASN A 378 37.42 -35.89 -13.28
N GLU A 379 37.78 -37.06 -13.82
CA GLU A 379 39.13 -37.63 -13.65
C GLU A 379 40.21 -36.76 -14.31
N ILE A 380 39.90 -36.15 -15.46
CA ILE A 380 40.82 -35.27 -16.20
C ILE A 380 40.82 -33.83 -15.65
N GLN A 381 39.84 -33.46 -14.82
CA GLN A 381 39.66 -32.10 -14.28
C GLN A 381 40.88 -31.56 -13.52
N GLN A 382 41.69 -32.44 -12.90
CA GLN A 382 42.95 -32.05 -12.24
C GLN A 382 43.97 -31.43 -13.20
N SER A 383 43.89 -31.76 -14.50
CA SER A 383 44.76 -31.24 -15.55
C SER A 383 44.17 -30.05 -16.33
N ILE A 384 42.84 -29.93 -16.39
CA ILE A 384 42.11 -28.91 -17.20
C ILE A 384 41.73 -27.67 -16.36
N GLY A 385 41.64 -27.80 -15.03
CA GLY A 385 41.15 -26.75 -14.14
C GLY A 385 39.64 -26.84 -13.89
N LYS A 386 39.16 -26.12 -12.85
CA LYS A 386 37.73 -26.09 -12.51
C LYS A 386 36.96 -25.22 -13.51
N SER A 387 35.88 -25.74 -14.09
CA SER A 387 34.99 -25.03 -15.03
C SER A 387 33.57 -24.97 -14.48
N GLY A 388 32.96 -23.78 -14.51
CA GLY A 388 31.58 -23.57 -14.07
C GLY A 388 30.55 -24.34 -14.92
N GLU A 389 30.76 -24.47 -16.23
CA GLU A 389 29.86 -25.23 -17.11
C GLU A 389 29.84 -26.73 -16.77
N LEU A 390 30.98 -27.31 -16.40
CA LEU A 390 31.06 -28.72 -16.00
C LEU A 390 30.32 -28.97 -14.66
N SER A 391 30.56 -28.11 -13.67
CA SER A 391 29.85 -28.16 -12.39
C SER A 391 28.33 -27.99 -12.58
N PHE A 392 27.90 -27.18 -13.55
CA PHE A 392 26.49 -26.99 -13.89
C PHE A 392 25.87 -28.28 -14.46
N LEU A 393 26.52 -28.93 -15.43
CA LEU A 393 26.01 -30.19 -15.98
C LEU A 393 25.88 -31.30 -14.91
N ARG A 394 26.78 -31.30 -13.91
CA ARG A 394 26.68 -32.20 -12.74
C ARG A 394 25.47 -31.86 -11.86
N ALA A 395 25.22 -30.58 -11.61
CA ALA A 395 24.04 -30.14 -10.87
C ALA A 395 22.74 -30.55 -11.58
N VAL A 396 22.68 -30.36 -12.90
CA VAL A 396 21.54 -30.78 -13.74
C VAL A 396 21.34 -32.30 -13.70
N LEU A 397 22.41 -33.09 -13.82
CA LEU A 397 22.34 -34.55 -13.70
C LEU A 397 21.84 -34.99 -12.31
N ALA A 398 22.37 -34.36 -11.24
CA ALA A 398 21.96 -34.64 -9.86
C ALA A 398 20.48 -34.33 -9.63
N MET A 399 19.97 -33.23 -10.20
CA MET A 399 18.57 -32.87 -10.16
C MET A 399 17.69 -33.88 -10.91
N LYS A 400 18.07 -34.27 -12.14
CA LYS A 400 17.32 -35.26 -12.94
C LYS A 400 17.31 -36.66 -12.31
N LYS A 401 18.29 -36.99 -11.46
CA LYS A 401 18.32 -38.23 -10.66
C LYS A 401 17.64 -38.11 -9.29
N HIS A 402 16.97 -36.99 -9.00
CA HIS A 402 16.30 -36.73 -7.72
C HIS A 402 17.20 -36.92 -6.49
N LYS A 403 18.46 -36.48 -6.57
CA LYS A 403 19.39 -36.46 -5.41
C LYS A 403 18.95 -35.41 -4.38
N ARG A 404 19.57 -35.43 -3.18
CA ARG A 404 19.22 -34.53 -2.06
C ARG A 404 19.40 -33.06 -2.46
N GLN A 405 18.48 -32.20 -2.02
CA GLN A 405 18.46 -30.76 -2.34
C GLN A 405 19.77 -30.05 -1.95
N GLU A 406 20.34 -30.35 -0.78
CA GLU A 406 21.57 -29.73 -0.28
C GLU A 406 22.77 -29.97 -1.21
N GLU A 407 22.89 -31.18 -1.78
CA GLU A 407 23.97 -31.54 -2.70
C GLU A 407 23.86 -30.75 -4.01
N VAL A 408 22.63 -30.57 -4.53
CA VAL A 408 22.40 -29.79 -5.76
C VAL A 408 22.70 -28.31 -5.53
N LEU A 409 22.27 -27.74 -4.40
CA LEU A 409 22.54 -26.34 -4.05
C LEU A 409 24.03 -26.06 -3.85
N ALA A 410 24.77 -27.00 -3.24
CA ALA A 410 26.22 -26.87 -3.09
C ALA A 410 26.94 -26.83 -4.45
N LEU A 411 26.52 -27.67 -5.40
CA LEU A 411 27.05 -27.66 -6.76
C LEU A 411 26.71 -26.36 -7.50
N LEU A 412 25.47 -25.87 -7.40
CA LEU A 412 25.06 -24.61 -8.04
C LEU A 412 25.81 -23.40 -7.47
N ASN A 413 26.09 -23.36 -6.17
CA ASN A 413 26.88 -22.30 -5.56
C ASN A 413 28.33 -22.31 -6.08
N ASP A 414 28.95 -23.50 -6.18
CA ASP A 414 30.31 -23.66 -6.77
C ASP A 414 30.34 -23.21 -8.25
N VAL A 415 29.25 -23.42 -9.01
CA VAL A 415 29.12 -22.89 -10.38
C VAL A 415 29.18 -21.37 -10.41
N LEU A 416 28.41 -20.69 -9.55
CA LEU A 416 28.37 -19.23 -9.53
C LEU A 416 29.70 -18.65 -9.04
N ASP A 417 30.30 -19.21 -8.00
CA ASP A 417 31.60 -18.76 -7.48
C ASP A 417 32.71 -18.91 -8.54
N THR A 418 32.77 -20.06 -9.22
CA THR A 418 33.73 -20.28 -10.30
C THR A 418 33.48 -19.34 -11.49
N HIS A 419 32.22 -19.13 -11.89
CA HIS A 419 31.87 -18.23 -12.98
C HIS A 419 32.22 -16.77 -12.68
N PHE A 420 31.82 -16.23 -11.52
CA PHE A 420 32.14 -14.85 -11.13
C PHE A 420 33.62 -14.63 -10.85
N SER A 421 34.36 -15.65 -10.39
CA SER A 421 35.82 -15.56 -10.27
C SER A 421 36.51 -15.30 -11.62
N SER A 422 35.94 -15.84 -12.71
CA SER A 422 36.45 -15.62 -14.08
C SER A 422 36.18 -14.20 -14.60
N LEU A 423 35.23 -13.48 -14.02
CA LEU A 423 34.87 -12.10 -14.37
C LEU A 423 35.70 -11.05 -13.63
N HIS A 424 36.39 -11.44 -12.56
CA HIS A 424 37.09 -10.49 -11.72
C HIS A 424 38.27 -9.85 -12.46
N GLY A 425 38.24 -8.52 -12.60
CA GLY A 425 39.31 -7.73 -13.23
C GLY A 425 39.00 -7.23 -14.65
N PHE A 426 37.89 -7.66 -15.27
CA PHE A 426 37.49 -7.18 -16.60
C PHE A 426 36.65 -5.88 -16.52
N PRO A 427 36.96 -4.85 -17.35
CA PRO A 427 36.11 -3.67 -17.49
C PRO A 427 34.80 -4.01 -18.19
N LEU A 428 33.75 -3.20 -17.97
CA LEU A 428 32.52 -3.32 -18.75
C LEU A 428 32.81 -3.04 -20.22
N GLY A 429 32.60 -4.05 -21.06
CA GLY A 429 32.97 -4.05 -22.47
C GLY A 429 32.46 -5.29 -23.19
N VAL A 430 32.77 -5.40 -24.48
CA VAL A 430 32.40 -6.55 -25.33
C VAL A 430 32.82 -7.88 -24.71
N GLU A 431 34.09 -7.99 -24.30
CA GLU A 431 34.65 -9.22 -23.71
C GLU A 431 34.00 -9.54 -22.36
N TYR A 432 33.57 -8.52 -21.61
CA TYR A 432 32.81 -8.72 -20.37
C TYR A 432 31.43 -9.32 -20.65
N PHE A 433 30.72 -8.88 -21.69
CA PHE A 433 29.44 -9.50 -22.07
C PHE A 433 29.60 -10.96 -22.53
N GLU A 434 30.67 -11.25 -23.26
CA GLU A 434 31.02 -12.61 -23.69
C GLU A 434 31.25 -13.54 -22.50
N LYS A 435 32.02 -13.10 -21.48
CA LYS A 435 32.31 -13.87 -20.27
C LYS A 435 31.15 -13.91 -19.29
N LEU A 436 30.37 -12.83 -19.16
CA LEU A 436 29.24 -12.74 -18.26
C LEU A 436 28.20 -13.81 -18.60
N ASN A 437 27.99 -14.02 -19.90
CA ASN A 437 27.03 -14.96 -20.46
C ASN A 437 25.67 -14.95 -19.74
N PRO A 438 24.88 -13.87 -19.91
CA PRO A 438 23.57 -13.73 -19.25
C PRO A 438 22.66 -14.95 -19.40
N ASP A 439 22.59 -15.55 -20.60
CA ASP A 439 21.73 -16.72 -20.84
C ASP A 439 22.11 -17.91 -19.95
N PHE A 440 23.41 -18.14 -19.72
CA PHE A 440 23.88 -19.18 -18.81
C PHE A 440 23.49 -18.91 -17.35
N LEU A 441 23.61 -17.65 -16.90
CA LEU A 441 23.17 -17.25 -15.55
C LEU A 441 21.65 -17.43 -15.38
N LEU A 442 20.86 -17.09 -16.40
CA LEU A 442 19.40 -17.26 -16.36
C LEU A 442 19.00 -18.74 -16.31
N GLU A 443 19.75 -19.64 -16.94
CA GLU A 443 19.54 -21.09 -16.80
C GLU A 443 19.78 -21.55 -15.36
N ILE A 444 20.89 -21.14 -14.75
CA ILE A 444 21.21 -21.46 -13.35
C ILE A 444 20.09 -20.97 -12.41
N ILE A 445 19.63 -19.74 -12.62
CA ILE A 445 18.56 -19.14 -11.79
C ILE A 445 17.25 -19.91 -11.94
N LYS A 446 16.89 -20.37 -13.15
CA LYS A 446 15.70 -21.22 -13.35
C LYS A 446 15.80 -22.51 -12.54
N GLU A 447 16.98 -23.13 -12.47
CA GLU A 447 17.18 -24.32 -11.64
C GLU A 447 17.08 -24.00 -10.14
N TYR A 448 17.58 -22.85 -9.67
CA TYR A 448 17.35 -22.42 -8.27
C TYR A 448 15.88 -22.18 -7.94
N LEU A 449 15.12 -21.62 -8.89
CA LEU A 449 13.69 -21.33 -8.70
C LEU A 449 12.84 -22.59 -8.52
N ASN A 450 13.26 -23.74 -9.06
CA ASN A 450 12.59 -25.03 -8.83
C ASN A 450 12.61 -25.47 -7.36
N PHE A 451 13.54 -24.94 -6.55
CA PHE A 451 13.63 -25.21 -5.11
C PHE A 451 12.99 -24.12 -4.24
N CYS A 452 12.42 -23.08 -4.84
CA CYS A 452 11.76 -21.99 -4.13
C CYS A 452 10.28 -22.32 -3.89
N PRO A 453 9.67 -21.82 -2.80
CA PRO A 453 8.24 -22.01 -2.57
C PRO A 453 7.42 -21.35 -3.69
N ALA A 454 6.33 -22.00 -4.12
CA ALA A 454 5.45 -21.49 -5.17
C ALA A 454 4.59 -20.29 -4.71
N GLN A 455 4.40 -20.11 -3.40
CA GLN A 455 3.66 -18.99 -2.82
C GLN A 455 4.59 -17.88 -2.34
N PRO A 456 4.19 -16.61 -2.47
CA PRO A 456 4.98 -15.49 -2.00
C PRO A 456 5.05 -15.48 -0.46
N ALA A 457 6.18 -14.99 0.07
CA ALA A 457 6.34 -14.78 1.50
C ALA A 457 5.34 -13.74 2.03
N SER A 458 4.85 -13.92 3.24
CA SER A 458 3.96 -12.95 3.89
C SER A 458 4.69 -11.61 4.12
N PRO A 459 3.98 -10.46 4.07
CA PRO A 459 4.58 -9.15 4.32
C PRO A 459 5.37 -9.12 5.64
N GLY A 460 6.67 -8.81 5.58
CA GLY A 460 7.57 -8.75 6.74
C GLY A 460 8.32 -10.05 7.06
N GLN A 461 8.08 -11.15 6.34
CA GLN A 461 8.92 -12.35 6.42
C GLN A 461 10.24 -12.10 5.70
N SER A 462 11.36 -12.49 6.30
CA SER A 462 12.67 -12.35 5.63
C SER A 462 12.74 -13.30 4.43
N PRO A 463 13.14 -12.83 3.23
CA PRO A 463 13.21 -13.69 2.06
C PRO A 463 14.25 -14.79 2.27
N SER A 464 13.97 -15.96 1.69
CA SER A 464 14.85 -17.12 1.80
C SER A 464 16.26 -16.78 1.30
N PRO A 465 17.31 -17.40 1.87
CA PRO A 465 18.68 -17.14 1.43
C PRO A 465 18.87 -17.43 -0.07
N ILE A 466 18.13 -18.42 -0.59
CA ILE A 466 18.11 -18.78 -2.01
C ILE A 466 17.53 -17.64 -2.86
N LEU A 467 16.39 -17.05 -2.46
CA LEU A 467 15.80 -15.92 -3.17
C LEU A 467 16.69 -14.68 -3.12
N LYS A 468 17.36 -14.42 -1.99
CA LYS A 468 18.35 -13.33 -1.88
C LYS A 468 19.54 -13.53 -2.82
N HIS A 469 20.04 -14.76 -2.92
CA HIS A 469 21.14 -15.10 -3.81
C HIS A 469 20.72 -15.01 -5.29
N CYS A 470 19.52 -15.49 -5.64
CA CYS A 470 18.96 -15.31 -6.98
C CYS A 470 18.80 -13.82 -7.32
N ALA A 471 18.33 -13.02 -6.36
CA ALA A 471 18.17 -11.58 -6.53
C ALA A 471 19.52 -10.89 -6.78
N SER A 472 20.58 -11.22 -6.03
CA SER A 472 21.89 -10.59 -6.24
C SER A 472 22.47 -10.91 -7.63
N VAL A 473 22.37 -12.16 -8.08
CA VAL A 473 22.81 -12.54 -9.44
C VAL A 473 21.98 -11.82 -10.50
N LEU A 474 20.65 -11.85 -10.40
CA LEU A 474 19.75 -11.16 -11.34
C LEU A 474 19.95 -9.64 -11.35
N GLU A 475 20.18 -9.00 -10.19
CA GLU A 475 20.45 -7.56 -10.10
C GLU A 475 21.73 -7.19 -10.85
N THR A 476 22.78 -8.04 -10.82
CA THR A 476 23.98 -7.80 -11.65
C THR A 476 23.67 -7.90 -13.13
N VAL A 477 22.86 -8.88 -13.56
CA VAL A 477 22.47 -9.06 -14.96
C VAL A 477 21.56 -7.93 -15.43
N VAL A 478 20.54 -7.53 -14.67
CA VAL A 478 19.63 -6.43 -15.03
C VAL A 478 20.35 -5.09 -15.02
N LYS A 479 21.32 -4.87 -14.12
CA LYS A 479 22.15 -3.66 -14.13
C LYS A 479 23.03 -3.55 -15.36
N THR A 480 23.60 -4.68 -15.82
CA THR A 480 24.53 -4.72 -16.95
C THR A 480 23.81 -4.81 -18.31
N VAL A 481 22.71 -5.56 -18.37
CA VAL A 481 21.90 -5.83 -19.57
C VAL A 481 20.40 -5.61 -19.24
N PRO A 482 19.95 -4.38 -19.00
CA PRO A 482 18.54 -4.07 -18.70
C PRO A 482 17.58 -4.35 -19.87
N GLY A 483 18.09 -4.42 -21.11
CA GLY A 483 17.34 -4.81 -22.31
C GLY A 483 16.86 -6.26 -22.32
N LEU A 484 17.45 -7.12 -21.48
CA LEU A 484 17.12 -8.54 -21.43
C LEU A 484 15.81 -8.78 -20.67
N GLN A 485 14.70 -8.85 -21.41
CA GLN A 485 13.34 -8.97 -20.85
C GLN A 485 13.17 -10.18 -19.94
N GLN A 486 13.79 -11.32 -20.27
CA GLN A 486 13.71 -12.52 -19.43
C GLN A 486 14.38 -12.34 -18.07
N ALA A 487 15.48 -11.59 -17.99
CA ALA A 487 16.14 -11.28 -16.72
C ALA A 487 15.27 -10.38 -15.84
N VAL A 488 14.66 -9.34 -16.45
CA VAL A 488 13.70 -8.44 -15.79
C VAL A 488 12.48 -9.19 -15.27
N PHE A 489 11.94 -10.11 -16.07
CA PHE A 489 10.83 -10.96 -15.66
C PHE A 489 11.20 -11.87 -14.48
N LEU A 490 12.39 -12.50 -14.53
CA LEU A 490 12.85 -13.38 -13.44
C LEU A 490 13.13 -12.61 -12.15
N ILE A 491 13.68 -11.39 -12.20
CA ILE A 491 13.84 -10.57 -10.99
C ILE A 491 12.48 -10.16 -10.44
N ALA A 492 11.50 -9.81 -11.29
CA ALA A 492 10.15 -9.53 -10.83
C ALA A 492 9.52 -10.75 -10.12
N LYS A 493 9.71 -11.96 -10.68
CA LYS A 493 9.26 -13.21 -10.05
C LYS A 493 9.92 -13.43 -8.69
N VAL A 494 11.24 -13.23 -8.60
CA VAL A 494 11.98 -13.36 -7.33
C VAL A 494 11.52 -12.33 -6.29
N LYS A 495 11.29 -11.07 -6.69
CA LYS A 495 10.78 -10.01 -5.80
C LYS A 495 9.36 -10.31 -5.33
N TYR A 496 8.50 -10.79 -6.22
CA TYR A 496 7.15 -11.24 -5.88
C TYR A 496 7.19 -12.39 -4.85
N LEU A 497 7.99 -13.43 -5.10
CA LEU A 497 8.16 -14.55 -4.16
C LEU A 497 8.79 -14.11 -2.83
N SER A 498 9.61 -13.06 -2.85
CA SER A 498 10.20 -12.46 -1.65
C SER A 498 9.21 -11.62 -0.83
N GLY A 499 7.97 -11.41 -1.32
CA GLY A 499 6.96 -10.57 -0.69
C GLY A 499 7.08 -9.07 -1.01
N ASP A 500 8.02 -8.69 -1.88
CA ASP A 500 8.22 -7.30 -2.33
C ASP A 500 7.37 -7.04 -3.58
N ILE A 501 6.08 -6.81 -3.34
CA ILE A 501 5.05 -6.65 -4.37
C ILE A 501 5.27 -5.36 -5.18
N GLU A 502 5.73 -4.28 -4.55
CA GLU A 502 5.98 -2.99 -5.21
C GLU A 502 7.17 -3.07 -6.17
N ALA A 503 8.28 -3.68 -5.74
CA ALA A 503 9.40 -3.91 -6.63
C ALA A 503 9.01 -4.86 -7.76
N ALA A 504 8.26 -5.94 -7.49
CA ALA A 504 7.78 -6.83 -8.55
C ALA A 504 6.93 -6.08 -9.59
N HIS A 505 6.02 -5.23 -9.14
CA HIS A 505 5.13 -4.43 -9.97
C HIS A 505 5.89 -3.46 -10.88
N SER A 506 6.88 -2.74 -10.34
CA SER A 506 7.72 -1.80 -11.11
C SER A 506 8.53 -2.50 -12.21
N HIS A 507 9.15 -3.64 -11.90
CA HIS A 507 9.90 -4.43 -12.89
C HIS A 507 8.99 -5.02 -13.98
N LEU A 508 7.77 -5.44 -13.63
CA LEU A 508 6.79 -5.92 -14.62
C LEU A 508 6.27 -4.80 -15.52
N ARG A 509 5.98 -3.62 -14.98
CA ARG A 509 5.63 -2.45 -15.79
C ARG A 509 6.73 -2.12 -16.78
N TYR A 510 7.97 -2.07 -16.31
CA TYR A 510 9.14 -1.85 -17.16
C TYR A 510 9.26 -2.92 -18.28
N CYS A 511 8.97 -4.18 -17.96
CA CYS A 511 8.95 -5.26 -18.93
C CYS A 511 7.85 -5.08 -20.01
N LEU A 512 6.64 -4.71 -19.59
CA LEU A 512 5.47 -4.57 -20.45
C LEU A 512 5.47 -3.28 -21.29
N GLU A 513 6.06 -2.19 -20.81
CA GLU A 513 6.25 -0.96 -21.60
C GLU A 513 7.09 -1.20 -22.85
N ARG A 514 8.07 -2.10 -22.77
CA ARG A 514 8.96 -2.47 -23.88
C ARG A 514 8.37 -3.57 -24.75
N ASN A 515 7.71 -4.55 -24.14
CA ASN A 515 7.05 -5.63 -24.85
C ASN A 515 5.65 -5.90 -24.30
N PRO A 516 4.63 -5.21 -24.87
CA PRO A 516 3.25 -5.42 -24.48
C PRO A 516 2.74 -6.84 -24.75
N SER A 517 3.37 -7.58 -25.67
CA SER A 517 2.95 -8.93 -26.06
C SER A 517 3.45 -10.05 -25.13
N TYR A 518 4.22 -9.71 -24.10
CA TYR A 518 4.83 -10.72 -23.23
C TYR A 518 3.81 -11.35 -22.27
N ALA A 519 3.26 -12.50 -22.68
CA ALA A 519 2.20 -13.22 -21.95
C ALA A 519 2.56 -13.60 -20.50
N ASP A 520 3.76 -14.14 -20.26
CA ASP A 520 4.18 -14.55 -18.90
C ASP A 520 4.26 -13.36 -17.94
N ALA A 521 4.66 -12.19 -18.44
CA ALA A 521 4.70 -10.96 -17.63
C ALA A 521 3.29 -10.48 -17.27
N HIS A 522 2.31 -10.56 -18.18
CA HIS A 522 0.90 -10.29 -17.85
C HIS A 522 0.32 -11.29 -16.86
N LEU A 523 0.71 -12.57 -16.94
CA LEU A 523 0.28 -13.60 -16.01
C LEU A 523 0.82 -13.33 -14.59
N LEU A 524 2.10 -12.99 -14.46
CA LEU A 524 2.71 -12.61 -13.18
C LEU A 524 2.15 -11.27 -12.66
N MET A 525 1.82 -10.34 -13.56
CA MET A 525 1.12 -9.09 -13.19
C MET A 525 -0.26 -9.37 -12.61
N ALA A 526 -1.01 -10.34 -13.16
CA ALA A 526 -2.28 -10.77 -12.60
C ALA A 526 -2.10 -11.35 -11.19
N GLN A 527 -1.04 -12.14 -10.94
CA GLN A 527 -0.72 -12.63 -9.58
C GLN A 527 -0.41 -11.48 -8.60
N VAL A 528 0.35 -10.48 -9.04
CA VAL A 528 0.65 -9.27 -8.26
C VAL A 528 -0.64 -8.52 -7.91
N TYR A 529 -1.53 -8.29 -8.88
CA TYR A 529 -2.82 -7.63 -8.63
C TYR A 529 -3.72 -8.46 -7.71
N LEU A 530 -3.72 -9.78 -7.85
CA LEU A 530 -4.47 -10.68 -6.97
C LEU A 530 -3.98 -10.58 -5.52
N ALA A 531 -2.66 -10.49 -5.31
CA ALA A 531 -2.03 -10.28 -4.01
C ALA A 531 -2.34 -8.89 -3.42
N GLN A 532 -2.39 -7.84 -4.26
CA GLN A 532 -2.85 -6.49 -3.87
C GLN A 532 -4.37 -6.38 -3.67
N ASN A 533 -5.11 -7.46 -3.92
CA ASN A 533 -6.57 -7.51 -3.89
C ASN A 533 -7.25 -6.61 -4.95
N ASN A 534 -6.56 -6.24 -6.02
CA ASN A 534 -7.11 -5.46 -7.13
C ASN A 534 -7.70 -6.37 -8.22
N ILE A 535 -8.94 -6.78 -8.01
CA ILE A 535 -9.62 -7.82 -8.81
C ILE A 535 -9.83 -7.38 -10.28
N LYS A 536 -10.14 -6.11 -10.53
CA LYS A 536 -10.43 -5.60 -11.89
C LYS A 536 -9.19 -5.56 -12.77
N LEU A 537 -8.06 -5.07 -12.24
CA LEU A 537 -6.81 -5.08 -12.98
C LEU A 537 -6.30 -6.51 -13.18
N CYS A 538 -6.53 -7.40 -12.21
CA CYS A 538 -6.25 -8.82 -12.37
C CYS A 538 -7.00 -9.42 -13.57
N SER A 539 -8.32 -9.21 -13.66
CA SER A 539 -9.12 -9.73 -14.78
C SER A 539 -8.69 -9.14 -16.13
N GLN A 540 -8.40 -7.83 -16.19
CA GLN A 540 -7.87 -7.18 -17.39
C GLN A 540 -6.52 -7.77 -17.81
N SER A 541 -5.58 -7.96 -16.89
CA SER A 541 -4.28 -8.58 -17.19
C SER A 541 -4.41 -10.03 -17.67
N LEU A 542 -5.35 -10.80 -17.13
CA LEU A 542 -5.65 -12.16 -17.62
C LEU A 542 -6.23 -12.15 -19.04
N GLU A 543 -7.13 -11.22 -19.35
CA GLU A 543 -7.70 -11.06 -20.70
C GLU A 543 -6.62 -10.65 -21.72
N LEU A 544 -5.76 -9.70 -21.34
CA LEU A 544 -4.62 -9.29 -22.16
C LEU A 544 -3.66 -10.45 -22.40
N CYS A 545 -3.30 -11.20 -21.36
CA CYS A 545 -2.46 -12.39 -21.46
C CYS A 545 -3.01 -13.39 -22.49
N LEU A 546 -4.31 -13.68 -22.42
CA LEU A 546 -5.00 -14.59 -23.34
C LEU A 546 -5.12 -14.04 -24.77
N SER A 547 -5.17 -12.71 -24.94
CA SER A 547 -5.21 -12.08 -26.27
C SER A 547 -3.87 -12.21 -27.02
N TYR A 548 -2.75 -12.20 -26.30
CA TYR A 548 -1.42 -12.30 -26.89
C TYR A 548 -0.94 -13.74 -27.08
N ASN A 549 -1.31 -14.66 -26.19
CA ASN A 549 -0.98 -16.08 -26.34
C ASN A 549 -2.15 -17.00 -25.94
N PHE A 550 -2.73 -17.68 -26.93
CA PHE A 550 -3.82 -18.63 -26.71
C PHE A 550 -3.37 -19.93 -26.02
N GLU A 551 -2.08 -20.29 -26.09
CA GLU A 551 -1.50 -21.50 -25.45
C GLU A 551 -1.55 -21.42 -23.92
N VAL A 552 -1.73 -20.21 -23.35
CA VAL A 552 -1.89 -19.98 -21.90
C VAL A 552 -3.11 -20.72 -21.34
N ARG A 553 -4.11 -21.03 -22.17
CA ARG A 553 -5.27 -21.87 -21.77
C ARG A 553 -4.90 -23.30 -21.41
N GLU A 554 -3.74 -23.78 -21.83
CA GLU A 554 -3.25 -25.12 -21.49
C GLU A 554 -2.44 -25.11 -20.18
N HIS A 555 -2.16 -23.94 -19.60
CA HIS A 555 -1.41 -23.80 -18.36
C HIS A 555 -2.33 -23.75 -17.12
N PRO A 556 -2.12 -24.61 -16.10
CA PRO A 556 -2.96 -24.64 -14.89
C PRO A 556 -2.92 -23.35 -14.07
N VAL A 557 -1.78 -22.64 -14.06
CA VAL A 557 -1.57 -21.40 -13.31
C VAL A 557 -2.54 -20.31 -13.77
N TYR A 558 -2.85 -20.22 -15.07
CA TYR A 558 -3.82 -19.27 -15.59
C TYR A 558 -5.23 -19.53 -15.05
N HIS A 559 -5.68 -20.79 -15.09
CA HIS A 559 -6.99 -21.17 -14.55
C HIS A 559 -7.06 -21.01 -13.04
N LEU A 560 -5.96 -21.27 -12.33
CA LEU A 560 -5.84 -21.03 -10.90
C LEU A 560 -6.08 -19.56 -10.55
N ILE A 561 -5.36 -18.63 -11.18
CA ILE A 561 -5.48 -17.19 -10.93
C ILE A 561 -6.89 -16.71 -11.32
N LYS A 562 -7.42 -17.19 -12.44
CA LYS A 562 -8.78 -16.86 -12.90
C LYS A 562 -9.83 -17.31 -11.88
N ALA A 563 -9.74 -18.55 -11.39
CA ALA A 563 -10.66 -19.08 -10.41
C ALA A 563 -10.54 -18.37 -9.04
N GLN A 564 -9.33 -18.06 -8.59
CA GLN A 564 -9.13 -17.26 -7.38
C GLN A 564 -9.73 -15.84 -7.52
N THR A 565 -9.63 -15.24 -8.71
CA THR A 565 -10.25 -13.95 -9.03
C THR A 565 -11.77 -14.03 -8.98
N GLN A 566 -12.38 -15.06 -9.59
CA GLN A 566 -13.82 -15.34 -9.53
C GLN A 566 -14.30 -15.61 -8.10
N LYS A 567 -13.54 -16.39 -7.32
CA LYS A 567 -13.80 -16.64 -5.89
C LYS A 567 -13.88 -15.33 -5.10
N LYS A 568 -12.92 -14.41 -5.32
CA LYS A 568 -12.94 -13.08 -4.68
C LYS A 568 -14.08 -12.18 -5.16
N MET A 569 -14.59 -12.37 -6.38
CA MET A 569 -15.80 -11.70 -6.89
C MET A 569 -17.11 -12.28 -6.32
N GLY A 570 -17.06 -13.41 -5.62
CA GLY A 570 -18.24 -14.13 -5.12
C GLY A 570 -18.87 -15.09 -6.14
N GLU A 571 -18.26 -15.27 -7.31
CA GLU A 571 -18.71 -16.17 -8.38
C GLU A 571 -18.20 -17.60 -8.18
N LEU A 572 -18.59 -18.24 -7.06
CA LEU A 572 -18.07 -19.55 -6.64
C LEU A 572 -18.33 -20.67 -7.66
N SER A 573 -19.50 -20.68 -8.30
CA SER A 573 -19.88 -21.70 -9.28
C SER A 573 -19.04 -21.64 -10.56
N GLU A 574 -18.69 -20.44 -11.03
CA GLU A 574 -17.81 -20.24 -12.18
C GLU A 574 -16.35 -20.55 -11.84
N ALA A 575 -15.92 -20.27 -10.60
CA ALA A 575 -14.60 -20.67 -10.09
C ALA A 575 -14.46 -22.20 -10.08
N ILE A 576 -15.47 -22.93 -9.59
CA ILE A 576 -15.50 -24.40 -9.59
C ILE A 576 -15.39 -24.94 -11.01
N LYS A 577 -16.19 -24.43 -11.97
CA LYS A 577 -16.09 -24.85 -13.38
C LYS A 577 -14.70 -24.64 -13.96
N THR A 578 -14.09 -23.47 -13.71
CA THR A 578 -12.75 -23.13 -14.18
C THR A 578 -11.69 -24.07 -13.60
N LEU A 579 -11.80 -24.42 -12.31
CA LEU A 579 -10.89 -25.36 -11.64
C LEU A 579 -11.11 -26.82 -12.08
N GLN A 580 -12.34 -27.23 -12.36
CA GLN A 580 -12.64 -28.54 -12.94
C GLN A 580 -12.06 -28.67 -14.36
N MET A 581 -12.14 -27.61 -15.16
CA MET A 581 -11.45 -27.55 -16.45
C MET A 581 -9.93 -27.70 -16.27
N ALA A 582 -9.35 -27.01 -15.28
CA ALA A 582 -7.94 -27.12 -14.96
C ALA A 582 -7.53 -28.54 -14.54
N LYS A 583 -8.31 -29.21 -13.66
CA LYS A 583 -8.06 -30.61 -13.22
C LYS A 583 -8.00 -31.60 -14.38
N ASN A 584 -8.76 -31.34 -15.45
CA ASN A 584 -8.84 -32.22 -16.62
C ASN A 584 -7.77 -31.94 -17.69
N LEU A 585 -6.87 -30.97 -17.49
CA LEU A 585 -5.80 -30.66 -18.44
C LEU A 585 -4.76 -31.81 -18.56
N PRO A 586 -4.15 -31.99 -19.74
CA PRO A 586 -3.10 -32.99 -19.96
C PRO A 586 -1.89 -32.73 -19.04
N GLY A 587 -1.45 -33.74 -18.27
CA GLY A 587 -0.30 -33.62 -17.36
C GLY A 587 -0.65 -33.34 -15.89
N MET A 588 -1.93 -33.11 -15.56
CA MET A 588 -2.38 -32.90 -14.17
C MET A 588 -2.38 -34.18 -13.31
N ARG A 589 -2.52 -35.36 -13.93
CA ARG A 589 -2.50 -36.66 -13.24
C ARG A 589 -1.11 -37.32 -13.28
N LYS A 590 -0.70 -38.00 -12.20
CA LYS A 590 0.48 -38.91 -12.18
C LYS A 590 0.49 -39.81 -13.44
N PRO A 591 1.64 -40.00 -14.12
CA PRO A 591 1.72 -40.85 -15.31
C PRO A 591 1.45 -42.30 -14.92
N THR A 592 0.27 -42.81 -15.25
CA THR A 592 0.00 -44.25 -15.20
C THR A 592 0.66 -44.93 -16.40
N THR A 593 1.14 -46.15 -16.20
CA THR A 593 1.90 -46.97 -17.16
C THR A 593 1.16 -47.31 -18.47
N SER A 594 -0.03 -46.75 -18.73
CA SER A 594 -0.93 -47.19 -19.80
C SER A 594 -1.41 -46.12 -20.81
N SER A 595 -0.90 -44.88 -20.82
CA SER A 595 -1.26 -43.90 -21.87
C SER A 595 -0.09 -43.42 -22.73
N LYS A 596 0.11 -44.10 -23.88
CA LYS A 596 0.88 -43.59 -25.01
C LYS A 596 0.04 -42.56 -25.77
N ILE A 597 -0.06 -41.33 -25.26
CA ILE A 597 -0.59 -40.20 -26.03
C ILE A 597 0.58 -39.50 -26.71
N LYS A 598 0.57 -39.50 -28.05
CA LYS A 598 1.50 -38.78 -28.92
C LYS A 598 1.10 -37.30 -28.95
N GLY A 599 1.71 -36.49 -28.10
CA GLY A 599 1.62 -35.03 -28.11
C GLY A 599 2.76 -34.45 -27.27
N LYS A 600 3.18 -33.20 -27.55
CA LYS A 600 4.15 -32.47 -26.71
C LYS A 600 3.65 -32.51 -25.26
N ARG A 601 4.33 -33.23 -24.38
CA ARG A 601 3.98 -33.28 -22.96
C ARG A 601 4.46 -31.98 -22.32
N ILE A 602 3.54 -31.17 -21.83
CA ILE A 602 3.84 -30.05 -20.94
C ILE A 602 4.04 -30.68 -19.56
N GLU A 603 5.27 -30.70 -19.06
CA GLU A 603 5.55 -31.10 -17.68
C GLU A 603 5.09 -29.98 -16.74
N ILE A 604 4.08 -30.25 -15.92
CA ILE A 604 3.53 -29.30 -14.95
C ILE A 604 4.12 -29.63 -13.58
N ASP A 605 4.63 -28.62 -12.89
CA ASP A 605 5.22 -28.77 -11.57
C ASP A 605 4.21 -29.35 -10.55
N ALA A 606 4.70 -30.17 -9.62
CA ALA A 606 3.86 -30.77 -8.59
C ALA A 606 3.19 -29.72 -7.68
N SER A 607 3.86 -28.60 -7.40
CA SER A 607 3.31 -27.54 -6.53
C SER A 607 2.14 -26.80 -7.18
N ASP A 608 2.20 -26.54 -8.48
CA ASP A 608 1.11 -25.94 -9.25
C ASP A 608 -0.09 -26.88 -9.32
N ARG A 609 0.15 -28.18 -9.52
CA ARG A 609 -0.91 -29.19 -9.52
C ARG A 609 -1.65 -29.24 -8.18
N VAL A 610 -0.92 -29.33 -7.07
CA VAL A 610 -1.50 -29.31 -5.71
C VAL A 610 -2.35 -28.07 -5.50
N SER A 611 -1.86 -26.90 -5.90
CA SER A 611 -2.58 -25.63 -5.73
C SER A 611 -3.96 -25.65 -6.39
N VAL A 612 -4.10 -26.23 -7.59
CA VAL A 612 -5.40 -26.38 -8.25
C VAL A 612 -6.34 -27.30 -7.47
N PHE A 613 -5.85 -28.44 -6.97
CA PHE A 613 -6.67 -29.35 -6.17
C PHE A 613 -7.13 -28.69 -4.87
N LEU A 614 -6.23 -28.00 -4.16
CA LEU A 614 -6.55 -27.36 -2.89
C LEU A 614 -7.53 -26.20 -3.06
N GLU A 615 -7.36 -25.37 -4.09
CA GLU A 615 -8.32 -24.30 -4.41
C GLU A 615 -9.68 -24.86 -4.82
N LEU A 616 -9.73 -26.00 -5.51
CA LEU A 616 -10.99 -26.66 -5.86
C LEU A 616 -11.71 -27.20 -4.62
N VAL A 617 -10.98 -27.81 -3.68
CA VAL A 617 -11.52 -28.24 -2.37
C VAL A 617 -12.08 -27.04 -1.60
N GLU A 618 -11.34 -25.94 -1.55
CA GLU A 618 -11.80 -24.73 -0.86
C GLU A 618 -13.03 -24.10 -1.53
N ALA A 619 -13.07 -24.04 -2.86
CA ALA A 619 -14.21 -23.50 -3.61
C ALA A 619 -15.50 -24.30 -3.36
N HIS A 620 -15.45 -25.64 -3.40
CA HIS A 620 -16.60 -26.49 -3.06
C HIS A 620 -17.02 -26.34 -1.60
N ARG A 621 -16.06 -26.21 -0.67
CA ARG A 621 -16.35 -25.98 0.75
C ARG A 621 -17.11 -24.65 0.96
N LEU A 622 -16.67 -23.58 0.31
CA LEU A 622 -17.33 -22.26 0.39
C LEU A 622 -18.69 -22.23 -0.33
N ASN A 623 -18.87 -23.05 -1.38
CA ASN A 623 -20.13 -23.20 -2.11
C ASN A 623 -21.18 -24.04 -1.32
N GLY A 624 -20.81 -24.59 -0.17
CA GLY A 624 -21.71 -25.40 0.67
C GLY A 624 -21.77 -26.89 0.29
N GLU A 625 -20.79 -27.40 -0.45
CA GLU A 625 -20.70 -28.79 -0.94
C GLU A 625 -19.54 -29.56 -0.27
N PRO A 626 -19.57 -29.81 1.06
CA PRO A 626 -18.45 -30.42 1.78
C PRO A 626 -18.19 -31.88 1.39
N HIS A 627 -19.19 -32.59 0.84
CA HIS A 627 -19.02 -33.97 0.36
C HIS A 627 -18.17 -34.04 -0.91
N GLU A 628 -18.38 -33.14 -1.88
CA GLU A 628 -17.56 -33.09 -3.09
C GLU A 628 -16.13 -32.65 -2.76
N ALA A 629 -15.99 -31.69 -1.84
CA ALA A 629 -14.69 -31.27 -1.31
C ALA A 629 -13.90 -32.44 -0.70
N ALA A 630 -14.56 -33.34 0.06
CA ALA A 630 -13.93 -34.52 0.64
C ALA A 630 -13.43 -35.53 -0.40
N ILE A 631 -14.19 -35.74 -1.47
CA ILE A 631 -13.80 -36.65 -2.56
C ILE A 631 -12.55 -36.11 -3.27
N ILE A 632 -12.55 -34.83 -3.62
CA ILE A 632 -11.43 -34.18 -4.34
C ILE A 632 -10.19 -34.12 -3.46
N LEU A 633 -10.36 -33.94 -2.15
CA LEU A 633 -9.25 -33.97 -1.20
C LEU A 633 -8.68 -35.38 -1.07
N GLN A 634 -9.52 -36.42 -1.04
CA GLN A 634 -9.05 -37.81 -1.01
C GLN A 634 -8.29 -38.17 -2.29
N ASP A 635 -8.75 -37.69 -3.45
CA ASP A 635 -7.99 -37.77 -4.71
C ASP A 635 -6.61 -37.12 -4.56
N ALA A 636 -6.54 -35.93 -3.98
CA ALA A 636 -5.28 -35.21 -3.75
C ALA A 636 -4.34 -35.95 -2.79
N ILE A 637 -4.85 -36.53 -1.70
CA ILE A 637 -4.05 -37.33 -0.75
C ILE A 637 -3.41 -38.52 -1.49
N ASN A 638 -4.20 -39.23 -2.29
CA ASN A 638 -3.69 -40.37 -3.06
C ASN A 638 -2.65 -39.93 -4.10
N GLU A 639 -2.91 -38.82 -4.79
CA GLU A 639 -2.05 -38.29 -5.83
C GLU A 639 -0.73 -37.71 -5.31
N PHE A 640 -0.72 -37.03 -4.16
CA PHE A 640 0.45 -36.35 -3.63
C PHE A 640 1.15 -37.10 -2.48
N SER A 641 0.69 -38.32 -2.16
CA SER A 641 1.39 -39.21 -1.22
C SER A 641 2.86 -39.44 -1.62
N GLY A 642 3.76 -39.26 -0.65
CA GLY A 642 5.21 -39.39 -0.80
C GLY A 642 5.89 -38.21 -1.52
N THR A 643 5.17 -37.12 -1.79
CA THR A 643 5.72 -35.89 -2.39
C THR A 643 5.97 -34.82 -1.32
N PRO A 644 6.89 -33.85 -1.52
CA PRO A 644 7.11 -32.77 -0.55
C PRO A 644 5.87 -31.90 -0.29
N GLU A 645 4.91 -31.92 -1.22
CA GLU A 645 3.67 -31.14 -1.14
C GLU A 645 2.54 -31.86 -0.37
N GLU A 646 2.75 -33.11 0.07
CA GLU A 646 1.80 -33.89 0.89
C GLU A 646 1.33 -33.10 2.12
N LEU A 647 2.25 -32.34 2.73
CA LEU A 647 1.98 -31.54 3.92
C LEU A 647 0.94 -30.45 3.69
N ARG A 648 0.91 -29.83 2.51
CA ARG A 648 -0.13 -28.84 2.16
C ARG A 648 -1.50 -29.49 2.07
N VAL A 649 -1.55 -30.72 1.55
CA VAL A 649 -2.78 -31.51 1.50
C VAL A 649 -3.25 -31.90 2.90
N VAL A 650 -2.33 -32.26 3.80
CA VAL A 650 -2.64 -32.53 5.22
C VAL A 650 -3.20 -31.29 5.93
N ILE A 651 -2.62 -30.11 5.69
CA ILE A 651 -3.13 -28.84 6.26
C ILE A 651 -4.55 -28.55 5.73
N ALA A 652 -4.79 -28.71 4.43
CA ALA A 652 -6.13 -28.55 3.86
C ALA A 652 -7.13 -29.60 4.37
N ASN A 653 -6.67 -30.81 4.69
CA ASN A 653 -7.49 -31.83 5.33
C ASN A 653 -7.91 -31.47 6.75
N ALA A 654 -7.03 -30.81 7.51
CA ALA A 654 -7.40 -30.25 8.80
C ALA A 654 -8.50 -29.17 8.66
N ASP A 655 -8.41 -28.29 7.66
CA ASP A 655 -9.45 -27.28 7.37
C ASP A 655 -10.81 -27.91 7.03
N LEU A 656 -10.81 -29.04 6.30
CA LEU A 656 -12.04 -29.78 5.97
C LEU A 656 -12.62 -30.50 7.20
N ALA A 657 -11.79 -31.14 8.02
CA ALA A 657 -12.21 -31.81 9.24
C ALA A 657 -12.88 -30.82 10.23
N ILE A 658 -12.37 -29.60 10.31
CA ILE A 658 -12.99 -28.52 11.08
C ILE A 658 -14.39 -28.18 10.55
N ALA A 659 -14.56 -28.09 9.23
CA ALA A 659 -15.87 -27.82 8.62
C ALA A 659 -16.88 -28.95 8.87
N GLN A 660 -16.40 -30.18 9.07
CA GLN A 660 -17.22 -31.34 9.46
C GLN A 660 -17.52 -31.38 10.96
N GLY A 661 -16.84 -30.56 11.78
CA GLY A 661 -17.01 -30.47 13.24
C GLY A 661 -15.97 -31.27 14.05
N ASP A 662 -15.05 -31.99 13.39
CA ASP A 662 -14.08 -32.89 14.03
C ASP A 662 -12.76 -32.18 14.37
N VAL A 663 -12.81 -31.34 15.41
CA VAL A 663 -11.68 -30.48 15.85
C VAL A 663 -10.47 -31.29 16.34
N GLU A 664 -10.67 -32.42 17.01
CA GLU A 664 -9.57 -33.27 17.52
C GLU A 664 -8.78 -33.92 16.37
N GLN A 665 -9.47 -34.38 15.34
CA GLN A 665 -8.82 -34.99 14.19
C GLN A 665 -7.95 -33.97 13.45
N ALA A 666 -8.45 -32.73 13.28
CA ALA A 666 -7.68 -31.64 12.69
C ALA A 666 -6.39 -31.32 13.50
N LEU A 667 -6.49 -31.26 14.82
CA LEU A 667 -5.33 -31.00 15.70
C LEU A 667 -4.30 -32.14 15.68
N THR A 668 -4.74 -33.40 15.64
CA THR A 668 -3.82 -34.54 15.53
C THR A 668 -3.08 -34.56 14.20
N MET A 669 -3.75 -34.24 13.08
CA MET A 669 -3.12 -34.13 11.77
C MET A 669 -2.03 -33.05 11.76
N LEU A 670 -2.33 -31.86 12.28
CA LEU A 670 -1.38 -30.74 12.31
C LEU A 670 -0.21 -30.98 13.27
N ARG A 671 -0.43 -31.69 14.38
CA ARG A 671 0.62 -32.03 15.36
C ARG A 671 1.65 -33.02 14.81
N ASN A 672 1.28 -33.85 13.83
CA ASN A 672 2.20 -34.79 13.19
C ASN A 672 3.24 -34.10 12.31
N ILE A 673 3.06 -32.81 11.99
CA ILE A 673 4.01 -32.03 11.19
C ILE A 673 5.19 -31.61 12.07
N THR A 674 6.40 -32.02 11.69
CA THR A 674 7.63 -31.81 12.47
C THR A 674 8.37 -30.52 12.07
N PRO A 675 9.28 -29.98 12.90
CA PRO A 675 10.00 -28.74 12.59
C PRO A 675 10.92 -28.80 11.37
N GLU A 676 11.37 -29.99 10.98
CA GLU A 676 12.24 -30.22 9.81
C GLU A 676 11.45 -30.19 8.49
N GLN A 677 10.12 -30.27 8.57
CA GLN A 677 9.26 -30.35 7.41
C GLN A 677 8.87 -28.96 6.87
N PRO A 678 8.78 -28.78 5.54
CA PRO A 678 8.24 -27.57 4.93
C PRO A 678 6.81 -27.29 5.45
N TYR A 679 6.43 -26.02 5.62
CA TYR A 679 5.10 -25.59 6.10
C TYR A 679 4.80 -25.79 7.61
N PHE A 680 5.80 -26.08 8.45
CA PHE A 680 5.62 -26.15 9.92
C PHE A 680 5.03 -24.86 10.53
N VAL A 681 5.44 -23.68 10.04
CA VAL A 681 4.91 -22.38 10.47
C VAL A 681 3.40 -22.29 10.20
N GLN A 682 2.98 -22.58 8.97
CA GLN A 682 1.57 -22.55 8.55
C GLN A 682 0.74 -23.55 9.34
N ALA A 683 1.27 -24.74 9.61
CA ALA A 683 0.60 -25.74 10.44
C ALA A 683 0.38 -25.23 11.87
N LYS A 684 1.37 -24.59 12.48
CA LYS A 684 1.27 -24.01 13.84
C LYS A 684 0.32 -22.81 13.90
N GLU A 685 0.30 -21.95 12.89
CA GLU A 685 -0.68 -20.87 12.76
C GLU A 685 -2.11 -21.42 12.68
N LYS A 686 -2.32 -22.42 11.82
CA LYS A 686 -3.61 -23.12 11.72
C LYS A 686 -4.03 -23.78 13.04
N MET A 687 -3.10 -24.43 13.75
CA MET A 687 -3.37 -24.94 15.10
C MET A 687 -3.77 -23.84 16.07
N ALA A 688 -3.09 -22.69 16.02
CA ALA A 688 -3.39 -21.56 16.87
C ALA A 688 -4.80 -21.01 16.58
N ASP A 689 -5.15 -20.81 15.32
CA ASP A 689 -6.50 -20.38 14.91
C ASP A 689 -7.59 -21.34 15.43
N ILE A 690 -7.33 -22.65 15.37
CA ILE A 690 -8.23 -23.67 15.94
C ILE A 690 -8.40 -23.47 17.46
N TYR A 691 -7.31 -23.25 18.18
CA TYR A 691 -7.37 -23.02 19.63
C TYR A 691 -8.10 -21.73 20.00
N LEU A 692 -7.96 -20.68 19.21
CA LEU A 692 -8.59 -19.39 19.47
C LEU A 692 -10.09 -19.40 19.14
N GLN A 693 -10.48 -19.90 17.96
CA GLN A 693 -11.85 -19.82 17.46
C GLN A 693 -12.76 -20.93 18.02
N TYR A 694 -12.28 -22.17 18.05
CA TYR A 694 -13.11 -23.34 18.40
C TYR A 694 -12.98 -23.74 19.87
N ARG A 695 -11.76 -23.79 20.41
CA ARG A 695 -11.50 -24.14 21.83
C ARG A 695 -11.61 -22.95 22.77
N LYS A 696 -11.42 -21.72 22.26
CA LYS A 696 -11.32 -20.47 23.04
C LYS A 696 -10.26 -20.53 24.16
N ASP A 697 -9.21 -21.34 23.97
CA ASP A 697 -8.12 -21.49 24.94
C ASP A 697 -6.94 -20.59 24.57
N LYS A 698 -6.86 -19.46 25.28
CA LYS A 698 -5.83 -18.43 25.11
C LYS A 698 -4.42 -18.97 25.41
N LYS A 699 -4.26 -19.90 26.35
CA LYS A 699 -2.92 -20.40 26.74
C LYS A 699 -2.33 -21.30 25.67
N LEU A 700 -3.15 -22.20 25.13
CA LEU A 700 -2.72 -23.10 24.03
C LEU A 700 -2.49 -22.33 22.73
N TYR A 701 -3.26 -21.27 22.48
CA TYR A 701 -3.02 -20.33 21.39
C TYR A 701 -1.64 -19.66 21.48
N ALA A 702 -1.29 -19.03 22.61
CA ALA A 702 0.05 -18.48 22.82
C ALA A 702 1.14 -19.57 22.78
N GLY A 703 0.84 -20.75 23.33
CA GLY A 703 1.75 -21.90 23.33
C GLY A 703 2.19 -22.33 21.93
N CYS A 704 1.32 -22.29 20.93
CA CYS A 704 1.68 -22.63 19.55
C CYS A 704 2.75 -21.68 18.97
N TYR A 705 2.63 -20.38 19.25
CA TYR A 705 3.61 -19.39 18.79
C TYR A 705 4.88 -19.40 19.65
N ARG A 706 4.80 -19.76 20.94
CA ARG A 706 5.98 -19.95 21.79
C ARG A 706 6.81 -21.14 21.32
N ASP A 707 6.17 -22.28 21.05
CA ASP A 707 6.80 -23.45 20.43
C ASP A 707 7.49 -23.07 19.11
N LEU A 708 6.84 -22.23 18.31
CA LEU A 708 7.37 -21.77 17.03
C LEU A 708 8.67 -20.96 17.20
N VAL A 709 8.69 -20.05 18.17
CA VAL A 709 9.87 -19.23 18.49
C VAL A 709 11.01 -20.08 19.06
N GLU A 710 10.71 -21.06 19.92
CA GLU A 710 11.73 -21.96 20.49
C GLU A 710 12.40 -22.83 19.42
N LYS A 711 11.65 -23.31 18.44
CA LYS A 711 12.17 -24.17 17.37
C LYS A 711 12.80 -23.38 16.23
N LEU A 712 12.24 -22.22 15.87
CA LEU A 712 12.67 -21.38 14.75
C LEU A 712 12.77 -19.91 15.19
N PRO A 713 13.84 -19.50 15.90
CA PRO A 713 14.00 -18.13 16.37
C PRO A 713 14.33 -17.18 15.20
N SER A 714 13.35 -16.37 14.77
CA SER A 714 13.47 -15.41 13.68
C SER A 714 12.69 -14.12 14.01
N ALA A 715 13.04 -12.99 13.41
CA ALA A 715 12.31 -11.73 13.64
C ALA A 715 10.81 -11.86 13.34
N HIS A 716 10.45 -12.63 12.31
CA HIS A 716 9.06 -12.90 11.93
C HIS A 716 8.33 -13.77 12.97
N THR A 717 8.94 -14.83 13.48
CA THR A 717 8.32 -15.69 14.49
C THR A 717 8.12 -14.97 15.83
N PHE A 718 9.05 -14.08 16.22
CA PHE A 718 8.84 -13.18 17.35
C PHE A 718 7.68 -12.19 17.09
N LEU A 719 7.59 -11.62 15.89
CA LEU A 719 6.47 -10.73 15.54
C LEU A 719 5.11 -11.45 15.61
N LEU A 720 5.02 -12.68 15.11
CA LEU A 720 3.80 -13.51 15.22
C LEU A 720 3.42 -13.79 16.68
N LEU A 721 4.39 -14.10 17.54
CA LEU A 721 4.15 -14.30 18.97
C LEU A 721 3.68 -13.01 19.65
N GLY A 722 4.26 -11.86 19.32
CA GLY A 722 3.81 -10.57 19.84
C GLY A 722 2.39 -10.21 19.40
N ASP A 723 2.04 -10.49 18.13
CA ASP A 723 0.68 -10.30 17.61
C ASP A 723 -0.32 -11.22 18.31
N ALA A 724 0.08 -12.48 18.58
CA ALA A 724 -0.72 -13.42 19.34
C ALA A 724 -1.02 -12.91 20.75
N TYR A 725 -0.01 -12.39 21.46
CA TYR A 725 -0.21 -11.77 22.78
C TYR A 725 -1.12 -10.54 22.73
N MET A 726 -0.98 -9.70 21.70
CA MET A 726 -1.89 -8.57 21.48
C MET A 726 -3.35 -9.00 21.24
N ASN A 727 -3.57 -10.12 20.54
CA ASN A 727 -4.90 -10.71 20.31
C ASN A 727 -5.51 -11.29 21.60
N ILE A 728 -4.70 -11.86 22.48
CA ILE A 728 -5.12 -12.40 23.79
C ILE A 728 -5.46 -11.29 24.79
N GLN A 729 -5.07 -10.04 24.48
CA GLN A 729 -5.12 -8.85 25.33
C GLN A 729 -4.06 -8.87 26.45
N GLU A 730 -2.89 -9.45 26.18
CA GLU A 730 -1.71 -9.45 27.06
C GLU A 730 -0.59 -8.57 26.44
N PRO A 731 -0.75 -7.24 26.43
CA PRO A 731 0.17 -6.34 25.76
C PRO A 731 1.55 -6.22 26.45
N ASP A 732 1.68 -6.56 27.73
CA ASP A 732 2.96 -6.52 28.45
C ASP A 732 3.95 -7.58 27.93
N GLU A 733 3.51 -8.83 27.77
CA GLU A 733 4.32 -9.90 27.18
C GLU A 733 4.62 -9.62 25.70
N ALA A 734 3.67 -8.99 24.99
CA ALA A 734 3.88 -8.59 23.60
C ALA A 734 5.04 -7.58 23.44
N ILE A 735 5.19 -6.62 24.36
CA ILE A 735 6.27 -5.62 24.31
C ILE A 735 7.64 -6.29 24.38
N GLU A 736 7.85 -7.22 25.33
CA GLU A 736 9.14 -7.90 25.48
C GLU A 736 9.51 -8.69 24.23
N VAL A 737 8.53 -9.38 23.64
CA VAL A 737 8.70 -10.18 22.43
C VAL A 737 8.96 -9.29 21.21
N TYR A 738 8.24 -8.18 21.05
CA TYR A 738 8.48 -7.23 19.97
C TYR A 738 9.85 -6.54 20.09
N GLU A 739 10.32 -6.23 21.31
CA GLU A 739 11.68 -5.69 21.51
C GLU A 739 12.75 -6.72 21.11
N GLN A 740 12.53 -8.02 21.32
CA GLN A 740 13.41 -9.08 20.82
C GLN A 740 13.39 -9.17 19.28
N ALA A 741 12.23 -9.01 18.65
CA ALA A 741 12.13 -8.91 17.20
C ALA A 741 12.91 -7.70 16.65
N LEU A 742 12.85 -6.56 17.33
CA LEU A 742 13.53 -5.32 16.91
C LEU A 742 15.05 -5.45 17.02
N LYS A 743 15.56 -6.16 18.05
CA LYS A 743 17.00 -6.48 18.15
C LYS A 743 17.49 -7.32 16.97
N LYS A 744 16.63 -8.17 16.39
CA LYS A 744 16.95 -9.00 15.23
C LYS A 744 16.80 -8.24 13.91
N ASN A 745 15.85 -7.30 13.81
CA ASN A 745 15.68 -6.43 12.66
C ASN A 745 15.48 -4.96 13.07
N PRO A 746 16.56 -4.18 13.27
CA PRO A 746 16.49 -2.81 13.78
C PRO A 746 15.88 -1.77 12.81
N LYS A 747 15.56 -2.15 11.56
CA LYS A 747 15.15 -1.24 10.49
C LYS A 747 13.68 -1.41 10.06
N ASP A 748 12.87 -2.13 10.84
CA ASP A 748 11.46 -2.39 10.53
C ASP A 748 10.53 -1.38 11.23
N PRO A 749 9.93 -0.41 10.50
CA PRO A 749 9.05 0.61 11.08
C PRO A 749 7.68 0.03 11.50
N ALA A 750 7.25 -1.08 10.89
CA ALA A 750 5.98 -1.73 11.26
C ALA A 750 6.03 -2.26 12.69
N LEU A 751 7.21 -2.72 13.13
CA LEU A 751 7.44 -3.20 14.48
C LEU A 751 7.42 -2.05 15.50
N ALA A 752 7.97 -0.88 15.17
CA ALA A 752 7.90 0.30 16.03
C ALA A 752 6.44 0.76 16.26
N SER A 753 5.62 0.71 15.21
CA SER A 753 4.17 0.97 15.29
C SER A 753 3.45 0.00 16.23
N LYS A 754 3.74 -1.30 16.12
CA LYS A 754 3.18 -2.35 16.99
C LYS A 754 3.59 -2.19 18.45
N ILE A 755 4.86 -1.91 18.72
CA ILE A 755 5.38 -1.63 20.08
C ILE A 755 4.68 -0.41 20.67
N GLY A 756 4.57 0.69 19.91
CA GLY A 756 3.89 1.89 20.39
C GLY A 756 2.41 1.66 20.71
N LYS A 757 1.70 0.88 19.89
CA LYS A 757 0.29 0.50 20.15
C LYS A 757 0.16 -0.38 21.40
N ALA A 758 1.08 -1.32 21.61
CA ALA A 758 1.13 -2.13 22.82
C ALA A 758 1.40 -1.26 24.07
N LEU A 759 2.33 -0.31 23.99
CA LEU A 759 2.64 0.64 25.06
C LEU A 759 1.47 1.58 25.40
N ILE A 760 0.69 2.00 24.40
CA ILE A 760 -0.54 2.77 24.62
C ILE A 760 -1.57 1.96 25.40
N LYS A 761 -1.74 0.68 25.06
CA LYS A 761 -2.66 -0.22 25.78
C LYS A 761 -2.22 -0.49 27.22
N THR A 762 -0.92 -0.49 27.51
CA THR A 762 -0.37 -0.63 28.87
C THR A 762 -0.26 0.69 29.63
N HIS A 763 -0.83 1.78 29.09
CA HIS A 763 -0.77 3.13 29.66
C HIS A 763 0.65 3.71 29.84
N ASN A 764 1.66 3.12 29.18
CA ASN A 764 3.06 3.58 29.20
C ASN A 764 3.32 4.64 28.12
N TYR A 765 2.60 5.76 28.21
CA TYR A 765 2.57 6.79 27.18
C TYR A 765 3.92 7.49 26.93
N SER A 766 4.75 7.67 27.97
CA SER A 766 6.07 8.31 27.85
C SER A 766 7.04 7.51 26.99
N LYS A 767 7.12 6.19 27.22
CA LYS A 767 7.90 5.28 26.39
C LYS A 767 7.35 5.25 24.96
N ALA A 768 6.03 5.19 24.79
CA ALA A 768 5.40 5.20 23.47
C ALA A 768 5.80 6.44 22.65
N ILE A 769 5.75 7.64 23.25
CA ILE A 769 6.18 8.88 22.60
C ILE A 769 7.65 8.81 22.19
N SER A 770 8.55 8.39 23.11
CA SER A 770 9.98 8.30 22.80
C SER A 770 10.29 7.33 21.66
N TYR A 771 9.58 6.19 21.61
CA TYR A 771 9.71 5.20 20.55
C TYR A 771 9.18 5.74 19.21
N TYR A 772 8.02 6.41 19.20
CA TYR A 772 7.48 7.03 18.00
C TYR A 772 8.36 8.17 17.49
N GLU A 773 8.86 9.05 18.36
CA GLU A 773 9.79 10.12 17.97
C GLU A 773 11.10 9.57 17.39
N ALA A 774 11.63 8.49 17.96
CA ALA A 774 12.84 7.82 17.45
C ALA A 774 12.59 7.20 16.06
N ALA A 775 11.43 6.55 15.87
CA ALA A 775 11.04 5.97 14.58
C ALA A 775 10.88 7.06 13.50
N VAL A 776 10.20 8.16 13.82
CA VAL A 776 10.02 9.31 12.90
C VAL A 776 11.37 9.93 12.51
N LYS A 777 12.31 10.09 13.47
CA LYS A 777 13.66 10.62 13.19
C LYS A 777 14.53 9.70 12.33
N SER A 778 14.28 8.40 12.32
CA SER A 778 15.03 7.44 11.49
C SER A 778 14.65 7.49 9.99
N GLY A 779 13.73 8.39 9.60
CA GLY A 779 13.42 8.70 8.20
C GLY A 779 12.46 7.72 7.53
N GLN A 780 11.76 6.87 8.30
CA GLN A 780 10.84 5.86 7.79
C GLN A 780 9.37 6.22 8.10
N GLN A 781 8.76 6.88 7.10
CA GLN A 781 7.32 6.98 6.79
C GLN A 781 6.36 7.81 7.67
N ASN A 782 5.48 8.51 6.95
CA ASN A 782 4.46 9.46 7.40
C ASN A 782 3.40 8.85 8.34
N PHE A 783 2.99 7.59 8.16
CA PHE A 783 1.87 7.00 8.93
C PHE A 783 2.06 7.05 10.46
N LEU A 784 3.29 6.98 10.97
CA LEU A 784 3.61 7.08 12.41
C LEU A 784 3.36 8.48 12.99
N CYS A 785 3.43 9.53 12.15
CA CYS A 785 3.20 10.90 12.59
C CYS A 785 1.75 11.12 13.03
N TYR A 786 0.79 10.45 12.40
CA TYR A 786 -0.62 10.53 12.79
C TYR A 786 -0.82 9.92 14.19
N ASP A 787 -0.33 8.69 14.40
CA ASP A 787 -0.46 7.96 15.66
C ASP A 787 0.20 8.73 16.82
N LEU A 788 1.36 9.35 16.58
CA LEU A 788 2.04 10.21 17.55
C LEU A 788 1.24 11.47 17.88
N ALA A 789 0.74 12.18 16.86
CA ALA A 789 -0.02 13.42 17.06
C ALA A 789 -1.37 13.16 17.76
N GLU A 790 -2.06 12.05 17.46
CA GLU A 790 -3.28 11.65 18.13
C GLU A 790 -3.02 11.35 19.63
N LEU A 791 -1.92 10.65 19.93
CA LEU A 791 -1.51 10.38 21.31
C LEU A 791 -1.20 11.68 22.07
N LEU A 792 -0.44 12.60 21.46
CA LEU A 792 -0.11 13.90 22.06
C LEU A 792 -1.36 14.75 22.31
N MET A 793 -2.33 14.72 21.38
CA MET A 793 -3.62 15.39 21.55
C MET A 793 -4.41 14.80 22.74
N LYS A 794 -4.46 13.47 22.89
CA LYS A 794 -5.12 12.82 24.04
C LYS A 794 -4.47 13.19 25.37
N LEU A 795 -3.15 13.39 25.37
CA LEU A 795 -2.37 13.84 26.54
C LEU A 795 -2.41 15.35 26.76
N LYS A 796 -3.21 16.10 25.98
CA LYS A 796 -3.35 17.57 26.02
C LYS A 796 -2.06 18.33 25.71
N GLN A 797 -1.09 17.71 25.03
CA GLN A 797 0.15 18.35 24.58
C GLN A 797 -0.05 18.93 23.17
N TYR A 798 -0.93 19.93 23.06
CA TYR A 798 -1.41 20.44 21.77
C TYR A 798 -0.31 21.06 20.91
N GLU A 799 0.58 21.86 21.49
CA GLU A 799 1.68 22.53 20.76
C GLU A 799 2.68 21.53 20.13
N LYS A 800 2.99 20.44 20.84
CA LYS A 800 3.87 19.40 20.29
C LYS A 800 3.19 18.63 19.17
N ALA A 801 1.90 18.34 19.32
CA ALA A 801 1.11 17.67 18.28
C ALA A 801 1.02 18.53 17.02
N GLU A 802 0.82 19.84 17.17
CA GLU A 802 0.83 20.82 16.07
C GLU A 802 2.16 20.80 15.32
N ASN A 803 3.29 20.90 16.03
CA ASN A 803 4.62 20.90 15.42
C ASN A 803 4.91 19.60 14.64
N VAL A 804 4.53 18.43 15.17
CA VAL A 804 4.71 17.14 14.49
C VAL A 804 3.91 17.09 13.19
N LEU A 805 2.65 17.56 13.19
CA LEU A 805 1.81 17.58 12.00
C LEU A 805 2.26 18.60 10.97
N GLN A 806 2.72 19.79 11.38
CA GLN A 806 3.27 20.80 10.47
C GLN A 806 4.58 20.34 9.82
N GLN A 807 5.44 19.64 10.55
CA GLN A 807 6.65 19.00 9.98
C GLN A 807 6.28 17.94 8.95
N ALA A 808 5.26 17.11 9.25
CA ALA A 808 4.77 16.10 8.31
C ALA A 808 4.20 16.73 7.04
N LEU A 809 3.49 17.85 7.12
CA LEU A 809 2.92 18.57 5.96
C LEU A 809 3.94 19.42 5.19
N GLY A 810 5.16 19.59 5.70
CA GLY A 810 6.22 20.42 5.09
C GLY A 810 7.00 19.75 3.95
N HIS A 811 6.57 18.59 3.47
CA HIS A 811 7.20 17.88 2.34
C HIS A 811 6.74 18.47 0.99
N GLU A 812 7.52 18.26 -0.08
CA GLU A 812 7.10 18.67 -1.42
C GLU A 812 5.77 18.00 -1.81
N PRO A 813 4.86 18.69 -2.52
CA PRO A 813 3.57 18.14 -2.89
C PRO A 813 3.74 16.97 -3.87
N VAL A 814 3.91 15.77 -3.33
CA VAL A 814 4.00 14.53 -4.09
C VAL A 814 2.59 14.13 -4.51
N ASN A 815 2.40 13.83 -5.79
CA ASN A 815 1.08 13.65 -6.38
C ASN A 815 0.52 12.22 -6.20
N GLU A 816 1.05 11.44 -5.25
CA GLU A 816 0.64 10.06 -4.97
C GLU A 816 -0.66 10.02 -4.16
N LEU A 817 -1.56 9.08 -4.48
CA LEU A 817 -2.88 8.98 -3.82
C LEU A 817 -2.75 8.73 -2.29
N SER A 818 -1.76 7.94 -1.86
CA SER A 818 -1.48 7.63 -0.45
C SER A 818 -1.09 8.88 0.35
N SER A 819 -0.16 9.69 -0.16
CA SER A 819 0.27 10.94 0.46
C SER A 819 -0.90 11.94 0.56
N LEU A 820 -1.71 12.10 -0.50
CA LEU A 820 -2.89 12.97 -0.47
C LEU A 820 -3.94 12.52 0.58
N MET A 821 -4.11 11.21 0.78
CA MET A 821 -5.00 10.67 1.80
C MET A 821 -4.47 10.93 3.22
N GLU A 822 -3.15 10.81 3.43
CA GLU A 822 -2.50 11.11 4.71
C GLU A 822 -2.57 12.60 5.04
N ASP A 823 -2.28 13.48 4.08
CA ASP A 823 -2.39 14.93 4.24
C ASP A 823 -3.80 15.38 4.62
N GLY A 824 -4.81 14.78 3.97
CA GLY A 824 -6.21 15.00 4.35
C GLY A 824 -6.48 14.64 5.81
N ARG A 825 -5.94 13.51 6.30
CA ARG A 825 -6.08 13.09 7.71
C ARG A 825 -5.33 14.00 8.68
N TYR A 826 -4.13 14.46 8.33
CA TYR A 826 -3.36 15.40 9.16
C TYR A 826 -4.09 16.73 9.34
N GLN A 827 -4.68 17.26 8.26
CA GLN A 827 -5.44 18.52 8.32
C GLN A 827 -6.69 18.41 9.18
N VAL A 828 -7.40 17.26 9.14
CA VAL A 828 -8.54 17.01 10.06
C VAL A 828 -8.09 16.93 11.52
N LEU A 829 -6.95 16.29 11.79
CA LEU A 829 -6.42 16.19 13.15
C LEU A 829 -5.94 17.56 13.67
N LEU A 830 -5.27 18.36 12.83
CA LEU A 830 -4.90 19.75 13.14
C LEU A 830 -6.13 20.59 13.50
N ALA A 831 -7.22 20.49 12.72
CA ALA A 831 -8.45 21.20 13.03
C ALA A 831 -9.03 20.81 14.40
N LYS A 832 -9.00 19.52 14.75
CA LYS A 832 -9.42 19.06 16.09
C LYS A 832 -8.52 19.62 17.20
N ILE A 833 -7.23 19.71 16.97
CA ILE A 833 -6.27 20.32 17.91
C ILE A 833 -6.57 21.81 18.08
N TYR A 834 -6.73 22.57 17.00
CA TYR A 834 -7.09 23.98 17.06
C TYR A 834 -8.44 24.23 17.74
N SER A 835 -9.43 23.36 17.51
CA SER A 835 -10.70 23.41 18.25
C SER A 835 -10.51 23.23 19.75
N LYS A 836 -9.61 22.35 20.20
CA LYS A 836 -9.31 22.16 21.63
C LYS A 836 -8.49 23.31 22.22
N MET A 837 -7.75 24.04 21.38
CA MET A 837 -7.04 25.28 21.74
C MET A 837 -7.93 26.53 21.65
N GLU A 838 -9.23 26.38 21.36
CA GLU A 838 -10.18 27.49 21.16
C GLU A 838 -9.86 28.41 19.97
N LYS A 839 -8.96 28.00 19.07
CA LYS A 839 -8.60 28.70 17.83
C LYS A 839 -9.53 28.31 16.68
N ILE A 840 -10.74 28.84 16.69
CA ILE A 840 -11.81 28.44 15.74
C ILE A 840 -11.47 28.80 14.29
N ASP A 841 -10.84 29.95 14.04
CA ASP A 841 -10.55 30.41 12.68
C ASP A 841 -9.48 29.54 11.99
N GLU A 842 -8.40 29.19 12.71
CA GLU A 842 -7.37 28.26 12.23
C GLU A 842 -7.95 26.86 11.97
N ALA A 843 -8.86 26.39 12.84
CA ALA A 843 -9.56 25.12 12.65
C ALA A 843 -10.38 25.09 11.35
N ILE A 844 -11.09 26.18 11.04
CA ILE A 844 -11.88 26.28 9.79
C ILE A 844 -10.97 26.26 8.56
N VAL A 845 -9.83 26.95 8.61
CA VAL A 845 -8.87 26.96 7.49
C VAL A 845 -8.31 25.55 7.23
N SER A 846 -7.89 24.83 8.27
CA SER A 846 -7.43 23.44 8.14
C SER A 846 -8.52 22.50 7.61
N LEU A 847 -9.78 22.67 8.04
CA LEU A 847 -10.90 21.88 7.51
C LEU A 847 -11.19 22.19 6.03
N GLN A 848 -11.06 23.45 5.60
CA GLN A 848 -11.23 23.82 4.20
C GLN A 848 -10.14 23.19 3.32
N GLN A 849 -8.89 23.20 3.78
CA GLN A 849 -7.77 22.52 3.11
C GLN A 849 -8.01 20.99 3.04
N ALA A 850 -8.44 20.38 4.15
CA ALA A 850 -8.81 18.96 4.19
C ALA A 850 -9.90 18.63 3.17
N ARG A 851 -10.94 19.47 3.05
CA ARG A 851 -12.03 19.29 2.08
C ARG A 851 -11.53 19.35 0.63
N GLU A 852 -10.64 20.27 0.30
CA GLU A 852 -10.07 20.39 -1.04
C GLU A 852 -9.22 19.17 -1.42
N LEU A 853 -8.37 18.70 -0.49
CA LEU A 853 -7.60 17.48 -0.67
C LEU A 853 -8.53 16.28 -0.84
N GLN A 854 -9.55 16.16 0.01
CA GLN A 854 -10.51 15.06 -0.05
C GLN A 854 -11.31 15.02 -1.35
N ALA A 855 -11.65 16.18 -1.92
CA ALA A 855 -12.30 16.25 -3.23
C ALA A 855 -11.39 15.75 -4.37
N ARG A 856 -10.07 16.02 -4.29
CA ARG A 856 -9.08 15.48 -5.23
C ARG A 856 -8.91 13.97 -5.05
N VAL A 857 -8.82 13.50 -3.82
CA VAL A 857 -8.74 12.07 -3.46
C VAL A 857 -9.97 11.32 -3.98
N LEU A 858 -11.19 11.81 -3.74
CA LEU A 858 -12.41 11.15 -4.22
C LEU A 858 -12.47 11.02 -5.75
N LYS A 859 -12.05 12.05 -6.51
CA LYS A 859 -11.99 11.99 -7.97
C LYS A 859 -11.02 10.93 -8.48
N ARG A 860 -9.88 10.75 -7.80
CA ARG A 860 -8.87 9.75 -8.18
C ARG A 860 -9.20 8.35 -7.66
N ALA A 861 -9.68 8.23 -6.43
CA ALA A 861 -10.08 6.96 -5.82
C ALA A 861 -11.21 6.29 -6.61
N GLN A 862 -12.12 7.05 -7.23
CA GLN A 862 -13.12 6.48 -8.15
C GLN A 862 -12.51 5.79 -9.39
N ILE A 863 -11.29 6.17 -9.78
CA ILE A 863 -10.58 5.62 -10.94
C ILE A 863 -9.62 4.51 -10.49
N GLU A 864 -8.89 4.72 -9.38
CA GLU A 864 -7.77 3.87 -8.94
C GLU A 864 -8.17 2.83 -7.87
N GLN A 865 -9.08 3.15 -6.93
CA GLN A 865 -9.42 2.34 -5.75
C GLN A 865 -10.91 2.45 -5.37
N LEU A 866 -11.77 1.69 -6.05
CA LEU A 866 -13.22 1.74 -5.83
C LEU A 866 -13.65 1.30 -4.41
N ASP A 867 -12.93 0.37 -3.81
CA ASP A 867 -13.25 -0.15 -2.46
C ASP A 867 -13.00 0.88 -1.36
N ALA A 868 -12.11 1.85 -1.59
CA ALA A 868 -11.83 2.93 -0.64
C ALA A 868 -12.89 4.05 -0.71
N VAL A 869 -13.67 4.13 -1.80
CA VAL A 869 -14.64 5.22 -2.02
C VAL A 869 -15.66 5.37 -0.89
N PRO A 870 -16.27 4.30 -0.32
CA PRO A 870 -17.17 4.43 0.82
C PRO A 870 -16.49 5.06 2.04
N ALA A 871 -15.28 4.61 2.40
CA ALA A 871 -14.53 5.17 3.52
C ALA A 871 -14.12 6.64 3.26
N GLN A 872 -13.77 6.99 2.02
CA GLN A 872 -13.45 8.36 1.64
C GLN A 872 -14.70 9.27 1.60
N LYS A 873 -15.87 8.75 1.22
CA LYS A 873 -17.14 9.47 1.32
C LYS A 873 -17.51 9.74 2.78
N GLN A 874 -17.29 8.75 3.66
CA GLN A 874 -17.49 8.92 5.09
C GLN A 874 -16.58 9.99 5.68
N LEU A 875 -15.29 9.98 5.34
CA LEU A 875 -14.35 11.01 5.77
C LEU A 875 -14.77 12.41 5.24
N ALA A 876 -15.24 12.51 4.00
CA ALA A 876 -15.76 13.76 3.45
C ALA A 876 -17.01 14.26 4.20
N ALA A 877 -17.92 13.37 4.56
CA ALA A 877 -19.09 13.69 5.37
C ALA A 877 -18.68 14.20 6.76
N GLU A 878 -17.71 13.54 7.41
CA GLU A 878 -17.17 13.97 8.71
C GLU A 878 -16.54 15.37 8.65
N ILE A 879 -15.75 15.67 7.61
CA ILE A 879 -15.15 17.00 7.41
C ILE A 879 -16.25 18.08 7.29
N CYS A 880 -17.27 17.83 6.46
CA CYS A 880 -18.38 18.77 6.30
C CYS A 880 -19.19 18.95 7.60
N ALA A 881 -19.41 17.87 8.36
CA ALA A 881 -20.11 17.92 9.64
C ALA A 881 -19.33 18.74 10.69
N GLU A 882 -18.00 18.63 10.75
CA GLU A 882 -17.17 19.44 11.67
C GLU A 882 -17.17 20.93 11.29
N ILE A 883 -17.09 21.26 9.98
CA ILE A 883 -17.24 22.65 9.51
C ILE A 883 -18.60 23.21 9.92
N ALA A 884 -19.66 22.40 9.80
CA ALA A 884 -21.00 22.79 10.19
C ALA A 884 -21.09 23.07 11.69
N LYS A 885 -20.54 22.21 12.56
CA LYS A 885 -20.48 22.43 14.02
C LYS A 885 -19.76 23.72 14.41
N HIS A 886 -18.64 24.03 13.77
CA HIS A 886 -17.97 25.31 14.02
C HIS A 886 -18.81 26.51 13.56
N SER A 887 -19.51 26.36 12.44
CA SER A 887 -20.42 27.40 11.94
C SER A 887 -21.64 27.61 12.87
N THR A 888 -22.17 26.55 13.50
CA THR A 888 -23.25 26.67 14.49
C THR A 888 -22.78 27.38 15.76
N ALA A 889 -21.56 27.10 16.22
CA ALA A 889 -20.96 27.79 17.37
C ALA A 889 -20.79 29.30 17.10
N GLN A 890 -20.49 29.70 15.86
CA GLN A 890 -20.45 31.10 15.41
C GLN A 890 -21.84 31.71 15.16
N ARG A 891 -22.94 30.99 15.44
CA ARG A 891 -24.34 31.38 15.15
C ARG A 891 -24.65 31.62 13.67
N ASN A 892 -23.83 31.08 12.77
CA ASN A 892 -24.06 31.17 11.32
C ASN A 892 -24.83 29.93 10.82
N TYR A 893 -26.14 29.91 11.11
CA TYR A 893 -27.00 28.75 10.87
C TYR A 893 -27.15 28.42 9.37
N GLU A 894 -27.14 29.41 8.48
CA GLU A 894 -27.26 29.17 7.03
C GLU A 894 -26.06 28.38 6.47
N LYS A 895 -24.84 28.77 6.85
CA LYS A 895 -23.63 28.03 6.47
C LYS A 895 -23.62 26.64 7.07
N ALA A 896 -24.03 26.50 8.34
CA ALA A 896 -24.11 25.19 9.00
C ALA A 896 -25.08 24.24 8.27
N ILE A 897 -26.28 24.72 7.92
CA ILE A 897 -27.28 23.95 7.16
C ILE A 897 -26.71 23.51 5.80
N LYS A 898 -26.01 24.40 5.10
CA LYS A 898 -25.38 24.08 3.82
C LYS A 898 -24.38 22.93 3.96
N PHE A 899 -23.49 22.98 4.95
CA PHE A 899 -22.48 21.94 5.15
C PHE A 899 -23.05 20.63 5.67
N TYR A 900 -24.09 20.64 6.50
CA TYR A 900 -24.80 19.42 6.88
C TYR A 900 -25.52 18.78 5.68
N LYS A 901 -26.11 19.57 4.77
CA LYS A 901 -26.65 19.05 3.51
C LYS A 901 -25.57 18.42 2.64
N GLU A 902 -24.43 19.09 2.48
CA GLU A 902 -23.28 18.54 1.74
C GLU A 902 -22.76 17.23 2.37
N ALA A 903 -22.73 17.11 3.70
CA ALA A 903 -22.36 15.88 4.39
C ALA A 903 -23.31 14.71 4.05
N LEU A 904 -24.63 14.98 4.01
CA LEU A 904 -25.64 13.99 3.69
C LEU A 904 -25.63 13.55 2.22
N VAL A 905 -25.14 14.39 1.29
CA VAL A 905 -24.90 13.98 -0.12
C VAL A 905 -23.80 12.92 -0.21
N HIS A 906 -22.81 12.96 0.68
CA HIS A 906 -21.75 11.95 0.73
C HIS A 906 -22.19 10.68 1.47
N CYS A 907 -22.88 10.84 2.60
CA CYS A 907 -23.39 9.75 3.43
C CYS A 907 -24.85 9.99 3.80
N GLU A 908 -25.76 9.34 3.07
CA GLU A 908 -27.20 9.43 3.29
C GLU A 908 -27.67 8.73 4.59
N THR A 909 -26.80 7.96 5.24
CA THR A 909 -27.13 7.17 6.44
C THR A 909 -26.57 7.74 7.74
N ASP A 910 -25.93 8.92 7.73
CA ASP A 910 -25.39 9.52 8.95
C ASP A 910 -26.48 10.14 9.83
N ASN A 911 -26.99 9.33 10.76
CA ASN A 911 -28.03 9.70 11.72
C ASN A 911 -27.64 10.92 12.58
N LYS A 912 -26.35 11.13 12.87
CA LYS A 912 -25.89 12.26 13.70
C LYS A 912 -26.01 13.57 12.94
N ALA A 913 -25.56 13.60 11.69
CA ALA A 913 -25.69 14.78 10.83
C ALA A 913 -27.16 15.14 10.57
N MET A 914 -28.04 14.14 10.35
CA MET A 914 -29.47 14.37 10.18
C MET A 914 -30.13 15.00 11.42
N LEU A 915 -29.74 14.52 12.60
CA LEU A 915 -30.29 15.01 13.87
C LEU A 915 -29.85 16.44 14.18
N GLU A 916 -28.57 16.77 13.96
CA GLU A 916 -28.09 18.15 14.12
C GLU A 916 -28.73 19.10 13.10
N LEU A 917 -28.97 18.64 11.87
CA LEU A 917 -29.71 19.41 10.87
C LEU A 917 -31.17 19.67 11.31
N ALA A 918 -31.84 18.66 11.88
CA ALA A 918 -33.20 18.82 12.40
C ALA A 918 -33.25 19.83 13.57
N ARG A 919 -32.26 19.80 14.48
CA ARG A 919 -32.11 20.80 15.55
C ARG A 919 -31.95 22.22 15.00
N LEU A 920 -31.17 22.37 13.93
CA LEU A 920 -30.99 23.67 13.29
C LEU A 920 -32.26 24.23 12.65
N TYR A 921 -33.05 23.38 11.98
CA TYR A 921 -34.35 23.82 11.45
C TYR A 921 -35.31 24.22 12.56
N LEU A 922 -35.33 23.46 13.67
CA LEU A 922 -36.14 23.81 14.84
C LEU A 922 -35.71 25.15 15.45
N ALA A 923 -34.40 25.44 15.47
CA ALA A 923 -33.86 26.72 15.97
C ALA A 923 -34.15 27.91 15.03
N GLN A 924 -34.36 27.66 13.74
CA GLN A 924 -34.80 28.66 12.75
C GLN A 924 -36.33 28.77 12.64
N ASP A 925 -37.08 28.05 13.48
CA ASP A 925 -38.55 27.92 13.43
C ASP A 925 -39.10 27.38 12.09
N ASP A 926 -38.28 26.68 11.30
CA ASP A 926 -38.72 25.95 10.11
C ASP A 926 -39.26 24.56 10.50
N THR A 927 -40.54 24.52 10.89
CA THR A 927 -41.19 23.30 11.39
C THR A 927 -41.37 22.22 10.33
N ASP A 928 -41.51 22.61 9.06
CA ASP A 928 -41.81 21.67 7.98
C ASP A 928 -40.55 20.95 7.51
N ALA A 929 -39.43 21.67 7.36
CA ALA A 929 -38.14 21.06 7.07
C ALA A 929 -37.67 20.15 8.23
N CYS A 930 -37.90 20.58 9.47
CA CYS A 930 -37.62 19.79 10.66
C CYS A 930 -38.42 18.48 10.68
N GLN A 931 -39.73 18.55 10.44
CA GLN A 931 -40.61 17.37 10.36
C GLN A 931 -40.16 16.40 9.27
N HIS A 932 -39.86 16.91 8.07
CA HIS A 932 -39.38 16.08 6.97
C HIS A 932 -38.08 15.37 7.35
N GLN A 933 -37.12 16.08 7.93
CA GLN A 933 -35.83 15.51 8.33
C GLN A 933 -35.97 14.46 9.45
N CYS A 934 -36.79 14.73 10.47
CA CYS A 934 -37.09 13.75 11.52
C CYS A 934 -37.80 12.52 10.94
N SER A 935 -38.67 12.66 9.95
CA SER A 935 -39.35 11.53 9.31
C SER A 935 -38.38 10.64 8.52
N LEU A 936 -37.39 11.24 7.84
CA LEU A 936 -36.32 10.49 7.18
C LEU A 936 -35.42 9.77 8.19
N LEU A 937 -35.05 10.46 9.26
CA LEU A 937 -34.23 9.89 10.33
C LEU A 937 -34.92 8.67 10.97
N LEU A 938 -36.22 8.76 11.26
CA LEU A 938 -37.00 7.66 11.84
C LEU A 938 -37.26 6.50 10.87
N LYS A 939 -37.18 6.72 9.55
CA LYS A 939 -37.21 5.62 8.56
C LYS A 939 -35.91 4.81 8.60
N ASN A 940 -34.77 5.49 8.75
CA ASN A 940 -33.45 4.86 8.81
C ASN A 940 -33.21 4.19 10.17
N ASP A 941 -33.56 4.90 11.25
CA ASP A 941 -33.35 4.50 12.63
C ASP A 941 -34.65 4.72 13.41
N GLN A 942 -35.46 3.67 13.46
CA GLN A 942 -36.75 3.71 14.13
C GLN A 942 -36.61 3.98 15.63
N ASP A 943 -35.46 3.66 16.24
CA ASP A 943 -35.24 3.72 17.69
C ASP A 943 -34.61 5.04 18.17
N ASN A 944 -34.46 6.02 17.27
CA ASN A 944 -33.87 7.30 17.62
C ASN A 944 -34.80 8.12 18.55
N GLU A 945 -34.43 8.16 19.82
CA GLU A 945 -35.21 8.83 20.88
C GLU A 945 -35.36 10.33 20.62
N ALA A 946 -34.25 11.00 20.32
CA ALA A 946 -34.22 12.45 20.17
C ALA A 946 -35.01 12.91 18.93
N ALA A 947 -35.03 12.12 17.86
CA ALA A 947 -35.86 12.38 16.68
C ALA A 947 -37.36 12.19 16.99
N THR A 948 -37.71 11.15 17.73
CA THR A 948 -39.11 10.88 18.15
C THR A 948 -39.62 11.97 19.08
N MET A 949 -38.80 12.40 20.04
CA MET A 949 -39.08 13.53 20.93
C MET A 949 -39.31 14.82 20.15
N MET A 950 -38.43 15.13 19.19
CA MET A 950 -38.56 16.32 18.35
C MET A 950 -39.82 16.27 17.48
N MET A 951 -40.18 15.10 16.95
CA MET A 951 -41.43 14.91 16.21
C MET A 951 -42.65 15.18 17.10
N ALA A 952 -42.67 14.64 18.31
CA ALA A 952 -43.76 14.85 19.26
C ALA A 952 -43.87 16.33 19.67
N ASP A 953 -42.74 17.00 19.94
CA ASP A 953 -42.69 18.44 20.24
C ASP A 953 -43.20 19.29 19.05
N LEU A 954 -42.88 18.91 17.81
CA LEU A 954 -43.37 19.58 16.60
C LEU A 954 -44.89 19.42 16.44
N MET A 955 -45.41 18.20 16.62
CA MET A 955 -46.85 17.94 16.56
C MET A 955 -47.60 18.70 17.65
N PHE A 956 -47.00 18.79 18.84
CA PHE A 956 -47.53 19.60 19.92
C PHE A 956 -47.58 21.10 19.56
N ARG A 957 -46.52 21.66 18.95
CA ARG A 957 -46.53 23.04 18.42
C ARG A 957 -47.59 23.25 17.34
N LYS A 958 -47.85 22.24 16.50
CA LYS A 958 -48.91 22.24 15.47
C LYS A 958 -50.33 22.00 16.03
N GLN A 959 -50.47 21.84 17.35
CA GLN A 959 -51.74 21.57 18.05
C GLN A 959 -52.38 20.20 17.74
N ASP A 960 -51.61 19.28 17.15
CA ASP A 960 -52.05 17.90 16.95
C ASP A 960 -51.66 17.06 18.18
N TYR A 961 -52.49 17.16 19.22
CA TYR A 961 -52.27 16.47 20.49
C TYR A 961 -52.33 14.95 20.34
N GLU A 962 -53.11 14.42 19.41
CA GLU A 962 -53.27 12.97 19.24
C GLU A 962 -52.01 12.34 18.64
N GLN A 963 -51.45 12.96 17.60
CA GLN A 963 -50.18 12.50 17.02
C GLN A 963 -49.00 12.70 17.98
N ALA A 964 -48.98 13.80 18.73
CA ALA A 964 -47.95 14.03 19.75
C ALA A 964 -47.99 12.95 20.85
N VAL A 965 -49.20 12.60 21.34
CA VAL A 965 -49.38 11.50 22.29
C VAL A 965 -48.90 10.18 21.69
N PHE A 966 -49.28 9.87 20.44
CA PHE A 966 -48.87 8.64 19.78
C PHE A 966 -47.34 8.46 19.73
N HIS A 967 -46.59 9.50 19.36
CA HIS A 967 -45.13 9.42 19.30
C HIS A 967 -44.49 9.23 20.68
N PHE A 968 -44.98 9.92 21.71
CA PHE A 968 -44.50 9.70 23.08
C PHE A 968 -44.88 8.32 23.62
N GLN A 969 -46.06 7.81 23.30
CA GLN A 969 -46.50 6.46 23.66
C GLN A 969 -45.58 5.40 23.04
N GLN A 970 -45.30 5.50 21.73
CA GLN A 970 -44.37 4.60 21.06
C GLN A 970 -42.98 4.59 21.72
N LEU A 971 -42.48 5.75 22.11
CA LEU A 971 -41.18 5.86 22.76
C LEU A 971 -41.18 5.20 24.15
N LEU A 972 -42.23 5.41 24.95
CA LEU A 972 -42.35 4.84 26.30
C LEU A 972 -42.67 3.34 26.31
N GLU A 973 -43.35 2.81 25.30
CA GLU A 973 -43.54 1.37 25.14
C GLU A 973 -42.21 0.65 24.87
N ARG A 974 -41.29 1.31 24.17
CA ARG A 974 -39.92 0.79 23.93
C ARG A 974 -38.99 1.02 25.12
N LYS A 975 -39.05 2.20 25.73
CA LYS A 975 -38.21 2.63 26.86
C LYS A 975 -39.05 3.22 28.00
N PRO A 976 -39.59 2.37 28.89
CA PRO A 976 -40.41 2.80 30.02
C PRO A 976 -39.65 3.61 31.08
N ASP A 977 -38.32 3.61 31.05
CA ASP A 977 -37.41 4.29 31.98
C ASP A 977 -37.10 5.75 31.58
N ASN A 978 -37.60 6.22 30.44
CA ASN A 978 -37.40 7.60 30.01
C ASN A 978 -38.38 8.57 30.70
N TYR A 979 -38.02 9.00 31.91
CA TYR A 979 -38.84 9.92 32.72
C TYR A 979 -38.96 11.33 32.13
N ALA A 980 -38.01 11.78 31.30
CA ALA A 980 -38.11 13.04 30.58
C ALA A 980 -39.30 13.05 29.63
N THR A 981 -39.44 12.00 28.82
CA THR A 981 -40.60 11.78 27.95
C THR A 981 -41.88 11.63 28.74
N LEU A 982 -41.85 10.83 29.82
CA LEU A 982 -43.04 10.59 30.65
C LEU A 982 -43.57 11.88 31.28
N SER A 983 -42.70 12.77 31.78
CA SER A 983 -43.11 14.06 32.34
C SER A 983 -43.83 14.94 31.32
N ARG A 984 -43.32 15.00 30.08
CA ARG A 984 -43.94 15.75 28.97
C ARG A 984 -45.25 15.11 28.52
N LEU A 985 -45.32 13.79 28.49
CA LEU A 985 -46.57 13.08 28.17
C LEU A 985 -47.64 13.33 29.23
N ILE A 986 -47.29 13.40 30.51
CA ILE A 986 -48.25 13.71 31.58
C ILE A 986 -48.82 15.11 31.40
N ASP A 987 -47.99 16.12 31.11
CA ASP A 987 -48.48 17.47 30.81
C ASP A 987 -49.38 17.50 29.56
N LEU A 988 -49.00 16.76 28.52
CA LEU A 988 -49.78 16.65 27.28
C LEU A 988 -51.14 15.97 27.50
N LEU A 989 -51.17 14.86 28.25
CA LEU A 989 -52.39 14.13 28.57
C LEU A 989 -53.33 14.94 29.47
N ARG A 990 -52.78 15.75 30.39
CA ARG A 990 -53.54 16.77 31.12
C ARG A 990 -54.26 17.69 30.15
N ARG A 991 -53.50 18.37 29.29
CA ARG A 991 -54.05 19.34 28.32
C ARG A 991 -55.07 18.72 27.37
N ALA A 992 -54.86 17.46 26.98
CA ALA A 992 -55.78 16.70 26.12
C ALA A 992 -57.03 16.18 26.85
N GLY A 993 -57.08 16.23 28.18
CA GLY A 993 -58.20 15.72 28.99
C GLY A 993 -58.22 14.20 29.18
N LYS A 994 -57.07 13.53 28.97
CA LYS A 994 -56.89 12.07 29.00
C LYS A 994 -55.97 11.59 30.15
N LEU A 995 -56.09 12.22 31.32
CA LEU A 995 -55.29 11.87 32.51
C LEU A 995 -55.48 10.42 32.98
N GLU A 996 -56.63 9.81 32.64
CA GLU A 996 -56.96 8.41 32.93
C GLU A 996 -55.95 7.41 32.32
N GLU A 997 -55.19 7.79 31.28
CA GLU A 997 -54.20 6.92 30.64
C GLU A 997 -52.84 6.90 31.36
N VAL A 998 -52.53 7.89 32.20
CA VAL A 998 -51.22 8.04 32.88
C VAL A 998 -50.85 6.84 33.77
N PRO A 999 -51.77 6.26 34.59
CA PRO A 999 -51.46 5.11 35.44
C PRO A 999 -50.90 3.91 34.67
N ARG A 1000 -51.33 3.70 33.41
CA ARG A 1000 -50.82 2.63 32.55
C ARG A 1000 -49.30 2.76 32.37
N PHE A 1001 -48.81 3.96 32.07
CA PHE A 1001 -47.38 4.21 31.83
C PHE A 1001 -46.56 4.18 33.11
N LEU A 1002 -47.10 4.67 34.23
CA LEU A 1002 -46.44 4.56 35.53
C LEU A 1002 -46.28 3.09 35.95
N LEU A 1003 -47.29 2.25 35.72
CA LEU A 1003 -47.21 0.80 35.98
C LEU A 1003 -46.23 0.09 35.04
N MET A 1004 -46.14 0.51 33.78
CA MET A 1004 -45.14 -0.01 32.84
C MET A 1004 -43.71 0.28 33.31
N ALA A 1005 -43.45 1.51 33.76
CA ALA A 1005 -42.16 1.90 34.33
C ALA A 1005 -41.82 1.13 35.62
N GLU A 1006 -42.80 0.90 36.50
CA GLU A 1006 -42.62 0.10 37.73
C GLU A 1006 -42.33 -1.39 37.44
N LYS A 1007 -42.94 -1.97 36.39
CA LYS A 1007 -42.71 -3.38 36.00
C LYS A 1007 -41.38 -3.60 35.31
N HIS A 1008 -40.88 -2.60 34.58
CA HIS A 1008 -39.64 -2.71 33.80
C HIS A 1008 -38.39 -2.89 34.69
N SER A 1009 -38.34 -2.25 35.85
CA SER A 1009 -37.19 -2.35 36.76
C SER A 1009 -37.60 -2.29 38.23
N SER A 1010 -37.01 -3.17 39.05
CA SER A 1010 -37.18 -3.14 40.50
C SER A 1010 -36.53 -1.90 41.15
N ARG A 1011 -35.59 -1.25 40.45
CA ARG A 1011 -34.92 -0.01 40.89
C ARG A 1011 -35.74 1.26 40.64
N THR A 1012 -36.82 1.19 39.85
CA THR A 1012 -37.70 2.34 39.55
C THR A 1012 -38.23 3.04 40.81
N LYS A 1013 -38.43 2.31 41.92
CA LYS A 1013 -38.90 2.87 43.20
C LYS A 1013 -37.86 3.73 43.93
N LEU A 1014 -36.61 3.74 43.47
CA LEU A 1014 -35.52 4.56 44.00
C LEU A 1014 -35.17 5.72 43.06
N GLU A 1015 -35.67 5.72 41.83
CA GLU A 1015 -35.36 6.71 40.80
C GLU A 1015 -36.08 8.05 41.08
N PRO A 1016 -35.35 9.18 41.17
CA PRO A 1016 -35.93 10.50 41.38
C PRO A 1016 -36.91 10.92 40.28
N GLY A 1017 -36.61 10.61 39.02
CA GLY A 1017 -37.46 10.97 37.86
C GLY A 1017 -38.83 10.29 37.90
N PHE A 1018 -38.91 9.05 38.37
CA PHE A 1018 -40.18 8.34 38.57
C PHE A 1018 -41.04 9.03 39.64
N HIS A 1019 -40.42 9.40 40.77
CA HIS A 1019 -41.11 10.12 41.84
C HIS A 1019 -41.58 11.51 41.42
N TYR A 1020 -40.80 12.21 40.59
CA TYR A 1020 -41.24 13.47 40.00
C TYR A 1020 -42.49 13.29 39.11
N CYS A 1021 -42.48 12.34 38.19
CA CYS A 1021 -43.62 12.06 37.31
C CYS A 1021 -44.87 11.63 38.09
N LYS A 1022 -44.70 10.76 39.10
CA LYS A 1022 -45.80 10.33 39.97
C LYS A 1022 -46.34 11.49 40.81
N GLY A 1023 -45.48 12.38 41.29
CA GLY A 1023 -45.88 13.61 41.98
C GLY A 1023 -46.70 14.55 41.10
N LEU A 1024 -46.29 14.76 39.83
CA LEU A 1024 -47.05 15.55 38.86
C LEU A 1024 -48.45 14.98 38.59
N TYR A 1025 -48.55 13.68 38.37
CA TYR A 1025 -49.84 13.02 38.17
C TYR A 1025 -50.77 13.22 39.35
N LEU A 1026 -50.29 12.95 40.58
CA LEU A 1026 -51.08 13.08 41.81
C LEU A 1026 -51.52 14.52 42.07
N TRP A 1027 -50.67 15.50 41.73
CA TRP A 1027 -51.03 16.90 41.82
C TRP A 1027 -52.17 17.23 40.85
N TYR A 1028 -52.09 16.77 39.59
CA TYR A 1028 -53.12 17.02 38.59
C TYR A 1028 -54.43 16.27 38.85
N THR A 1029 -54.42 15.19 39.63
CA THR A 1029 -55.64 14.49 40.07
C THR A 1029 -56.22 15.03 41.39
N GLY A 1030 -55.67 16.12 41.94
CA GLY A 1030 -56.21 16.76 43.15
C GLY A 1030 -55.80 16.10 44.46
N GLU A 1031 -54.66 15.38 44.51
CA GLU A 1031 -54.11 14.75 45.73
C GLU A 1031 -52.81 15.44 46.19
N PRO A 1032 -52.86 16.67 46.72
CA PRO A 1032 -51.67 17.50 46.96
C PRO A 1032 -50.71 16.91 48.03
N ASN A 1033 -51.25 16.25 49.06
CA ASN A 1033 -50.45 15.70 50.15
C ASN A 1033 -49.54 14.55 49.70
N ASP A 1034 -50.06 13.65 48.85
CA ASP A 1034 -49.27 12.54 48.31
C ASP A 1034 -48.33 13.01 47.20
N ALA A 1035 -48.72 14.04 46.43
CA ALA A 1035 -47.81 14.72 45.50
C ALA A 1035 -46.58 15.29 46.21
N LEU A 1036 -46.76 16.01 47.34
CA LEU A 1036 -45.66 16.56 48.14
C LEU A 1036 -44.70 15.47 48.66
N ARG A 1037 -45.24 14.31 49.09
CA ARG A 1037 -44.41 13.17 49.52
C ARG A 1037 -43.51 12.65 48.40
N HIS A 1038 -44.04 12.59 47.18
CA HIS A 1038 -43.30 12.13 46.01
C HIS A 1038 -42.28 13.17 45.53
N PHE A 1039 -42.63 14.45 45.46
CA PHE A 1039 -41.67 15.50 45.10
C PHE A 1039 -40.53 15.62 46.12
N ASN A 1040 -40.79 15.43 47.42
CA ASN A 1040 -39.75 15.44 48.44
C ASN A 1040 -38.69 14.34 48.24
N LYS A 1041 -39.05 13.22 47.59
CA LYS A 1041 -38.09 12.17 47.22
C LYS A 1041 -37.23 12.54 46.01
N ALA A 1042 -37.72 13.40 45.11
CA ALA A 1042 -37.00 13.88 43.93
C ALA A 1042 -36.17 15.15 44.19
N ARG A 1043 -36.50 15.91 45.24
CA ARG A 1043 -35.97 17.24 45.59
C ARG A 1043 -34.43 17.39 45.57
N LYS A 1044 -33.65 16.37 45.93
CA LYS A 1044 -32.19 16.47 46.07
C LYS A 1044 -31.41 16.16 44.79
N ASP A 1045 -32.10 15.78 43.72
CA ASP A 1045 -31.49 15.41 42.44
C ASP A 1045 -31.03 16.63 41.63
N SER A 1046 -30.01 16.48 40.78
CA SER A 1046 -29.49 17.58 39.95
C SER A 1046 -30.46 18.01 38.86
N ASP A 1047 -31.18 17.06 38.26
CA ASP A 1047 -31.94 17.28 37.03
C ASP A 1047 -33.41 17.55 37.35
N TRP A 1048 -33.97 16.81 38.32
CA TRP A 1048 -35.38 16.90 38.69
C TRP A 1048 -35.64 17.74 39.94
N GLY A 1049 -34.61 17.98 40.77
CA GLY A 1049 -34.77 18.61 42.08
C GLY A 1049 -35.33 20.02 42.01
N GLN A 1050 -34.84 20.85 41.08
CA GLN A 1050 -35.29 22.24 40.94
C GLN A 1050 -36.79 22.33 40.60
N ASN A 1051 -37.23 21.57 39.60
CA ASN A 1051 -38.63 21.56 39.17
C ASN A 1051 -39.55 20.92 40.23
N ALA A 1052 -39.06 19.90 40.95
CA ALA A 1052 -39.80 19.30 42.07
C ALA A 1052 -40.05 20.35 43.18
N VAL A 1053 -39.03 21.14 43.53
CA VAL A 1053 -39.14 22.19 44.55
C VAL A 1053 -40.09 23.30 44.12
N TYR A 1054 -40.07 23.73 42.84
CA TYR A 1054 -41.04 24.70 42.32
C TYR A 1054 -42.49 24.22 42.47
N ASN A 1055 -42.78 22.99 42.04
CA ASN A 1055 -44.12 22.41 42.18
C ASN A 1055 -44.53 22.25 43.66
N MET A 1056 -43.59 21.90 44.55
CA MET A 1056 -43.87 21.84 46.00
C MET A 1056 -44.24 23.21 46.57
N ILE A 1057 -43.55 24.27 46.16
CA ILE A 1057 -43.86 25.64 46.59
C ILE A 1057 -45.26 26.03 46.09
N GLU A 1058 -45.59 25.76 44.83
CA GLU A 1058 -46.93 26.05 44.30
C GLU A 1058 -48.03 25.31 45.08
N ILE A 1059 -47.85 24.02 45.38
CA ILE A 1059 -48.80 23.24 46.17
C ILE A 1059 -48.94 23.81 47.59
N CYS A 1060 -47.86 24.26 48.23
CA CYS A 1060 -47.93 24.88 49.56
C CYS A 1060 -48.68 26.23 49.55
N LEU A 1061 -48.53 27.02 48.48
CA LEU A 1061 -49.16 28.34 48.39
C LEU A 1061 -50.64 28.27 47.98
N ASN A 1062 -51.01 27.26 47.18
CA ASN A 1062 -52.39 27.06 46.71
C ASN A 1062 -52.73 25.56 46.57
N PRO A 1063 -53.02 24.86 47.69
CA PRO A 1063 -53.28 23.41 47.69
C PRO A 1063 -54.52 23.00 46.88
N ASP A 1064 -55.56 23.82 46.91
CA ASP A 1064 -56.88 23.54 46.29
C ASP A 1064 -56.98 24.06 44.85
N ASN A 1065 -55.88 24.60 44.31
CA ASN A 1065 -55.78 25.20 42.98
C ASN A 1065 -56.90 26.22 42.68
N GLU A 1066 -57.21 27.05 43.68
CA GLU A 1066 -58.20 28.12 43.56
C GLU A 1066 -57.67 29.27 42.70
N THR A 1067 -58.58 30.03 42.08
CA THR A 1067 -58.22 31.26 41.37
C THR A 1067 -57.84 32.35 42.35
N VAL A 1068 -56.55 32.43 42.68
CA VAL A 1068 -56.01 33.41 43.65
C VAL A 1068 -56.40 34.84 43.26
N GLY A 1069 -57.23 35.48 44.09
CA GLY A 1069 -57.76 36.83 43.88
C GLY A 1069 -59.09 36.90 43.12
N GLY A 1070 -59.75 35.76 42.85
CA GLY A 1070 -61.12 35.70 42.35
C GLY A 1070 -62.13 35.78 43.48
N GLU A 1071 -63.21 36.56 43.32
CA GLU A 1071 -64.19 36.82 44.39
C GLU A 1071 -65.56 36.17 44.13
N VAL A 1072 -65.75 35.50 42.98
CA VAL A 1072 -67.06 34.93 42.58
C VAL A 1072 -67.52 33.83 43.55
N PHE A 1073 -66.60 32.99 44.00
CA PHE A 1073 -66.89 31.86 44.89
C PHE A 1073 -66.40 32.08 46.35
N GLU A 1074 -65.54 33.07 46.61
CA GLU A 1074 -65.07 33.41 47.98
C GLU A 1074 -66.22 33.79 48.94
N ASN A 1075 -67.35 34.29 48.42
CA ASN A 1075 -68.50 34.69 49.24
C ASN A 1075 -69.36 33.52 49.74
N LEU A 1076 -69.18 32.30 49.21
CA LEU A 1076 -69.90 31.10 49.70
C LEU A 1076 -69.27 30.51 50.97
N ASP A 1077 -68.00 30.82 51.24
CA ASP A 1077 -67.24 30.36 52.43
C ASP A 1077 -67.21 31.37 53.59
N ALA A 1078 -67.84 32.53 53.43
CA ALA A 1078 -67.82 33.61 54.42
C ALA A 1078 -68.41 33.19 55.78
N ASP A 1079 -69.30 32.21 55.83
CA ASP A 1079 -69.91 31.71 57.07
C ASP A 1079 -69.05 30.66 57.81
N ILE A 1080 -67.92 30.21 57.24
CA ILE A 1080 -66.98 29.26 57.87
C ILE A 1080 -65.63 29.95 58.24
N GLY A 1081 -65.44 31.19 57.79
CA GLY A 1081 -64.14 31.87 57.67
C GLY A 1081 -63.50 32.47 58.92
N ASN A 1082 -63.77 31.99 60.14
CA ASN A 1082 -63.13 32.48 61.37
C ASN A 1082 -62.55 31.36 62.27
N SER A 1083 -62.06 30.26 61.71
CA SER A 1083 -61.26 29.31 62.48
C SER A 1083 -59.78 29.75 62.48
N THR A 1084 -59.23 29.97 63.69
CA THR A 1084 -57.80 30.26 63.91
C THR A 1084 -56.90 29.19 63.28
N GLU A 1085 -57.38 27.94 63.22
CA GLU A 1085 -56.69 26.80 62.61
C GLU A 1085 -56.41 26.97 61.11
N LYS A 1086 -57.33 27.56 60.33
CA LYS A 1086 -57.10 27.83 58.89
C LYS A 1086 -56.07 28.94 58.66
N GLN A 1087 -56.01 29.93 59.55
CA GLN A 1087 -54.98 30.99 59.45
C GLN A 1087 -53.59 30.48 59.86
N GLU A 1088 -53.52 29.63 60.88
CA GLU A 1088 -52.28 28.98 61.30
C GLU A 1088 -51.75 28.00 60.25
N SER A 1089 -52.63 27.24 59.59
CA SER A 1089 -52.23 26.33 58.51
C SER A 1089 -51.65 27.05 57.30
N VAL A 1090 -52.26 28.18 56.89
CA VAL A 1090 -51.74 29.03 55.80
C VAL A 1090 -50.39 29.65 56.18
N GLN A 1091 -50.22 30.13 57.42
CA GLN A 1091 -48.93 30.65 57.87
C GLN A 1091 -47.84 29.57 57.93
N LEU A 1092 -48.19 28.35 58.35
CA LEU A 1092 -47.27 27.21 58.33
C LEU A 1092 -46.86 26.88 56.90
N ALA A 1093 -47.81 26.87 55.96
CA ALA A 1093 -47.57 26.60 54.55
C ALA A 1093 -46.62 27.63 53.89
N VAL A 1094 -46.79 28.92 54.20
CA VAL A 1094 -45.88 29.98 53.75
C VAL A 1094 -44.47 29.80 54.32
N ARG A 1095 -44.34 29.49 55.62
CA ARG A 1095 -43.02 29.21 56.23
C ARG A 1095 -42.33 28.01 55.61
N THR A 1096 -43.09 26.96 55.27
CA THR A 1096 -42.53 25.81 54.56
C THR A 1096 -42.06 26.20 53.17
N ALA A 1097 -42.83 26.99 52.42
CA ALA A 1097 -42.43 27.50 51.10
C ALA A 1097 -41.16 28.37 51.16
N GLU A 1098 -41.03 29.25 52.16
CA GLU A 1098 -39.81 30.04 52.39
C GLU A 1098 -38.58 29.18 52.69
N SER A 1099 -38.76 28.06 53.39
CA SER A 1099 -37.68 27.10 53.64
C SER A 1099 -37.23 26.40 52.36
N LEU A 1100 -38.19 25.98 51.52
CA LEU A 1100 -37.92 25.36 50.22
C LEU A 1100 -37.17 26.31 49.28
N LEU A 1101 -37.53 27.59 49.24
CA LEU A 1101 -36.89 28.61 48.40
C LEU A 1101 -35.39 28.76 48.69
N LYS A 1102 -34.99 28.68 49.97
CA LYS A 1102 -33.57 28.81 50.37
C LYS A 1102 -32.68 27.68 49.86
N GLU A 1103 -33.25 26.55 49.47
CA GLU A 1103 -32.50 25.42 48.92
C GLU A 1103 -32.23 25.54 47.41
N LEU A 1104 -32.95 26.41 46.71
CA LEU A 1104 -32.76 26.62 45.28
C LEU A 1104 -31.46 27.41 45.03
N LYS A 1105 -30.54 26.80 44.28
CA LYS A 1105 -29.32 27.46 43.77
C LYS A 1105 -29.31 27.42 42.23
N PRO A 1106 -30.08 28.29 41.56
CA PRO A 1106 -30.11 28.31 40.11
C PRO A 1106 -28.73 28.67 39.53
N GLN A 1107 -28.32 27.98 38.45
CA GLN A 1107 -27.07 28.27 37.72
C GLN A 1107 -27.31 29.09 36.45
N THR A 1108 -28.58 29.27 36.05
CA THR A 1108 -28.98 29.96 34.83
C THR A 1108 -29.64 31.30 35.15
N ILE A 1109 -29.49 32.28 34.25
CA ILE A 1109 -30.09 33.61 34.38
C ILE A 1109 -31.63 33.52 34.52
N GLN A 1110 -32.27 32.65 33.72
CA GLN A 1110 -33.72 32.40 33.80
C GLN A 1110 -34.11 31.75 35.13
N GLY A 1111 -33.29 30.84 35.67
CA GLY A 1111 -33.52 30.25 36.99
C GLY A 1111 -33.47 31.28 38.12
N HIS A 1112 -32.62 32.30 38.01
CA HIS A 1112 -32.60 33.41 38.98
C HIS A 1112 -33.86 34.28 38.91
N ILE A 1113 -34.40 34.51 37.70
CA ILE A 1113 -35.65 35.26 37.52
C ILE A 1113 -36.83 34.46 38.10
N GLN A 1114 -36.91 33.16 37.82
CA GLN A 1114 -37.97 32.29 38.34
C GLN A 1114 -37.97 32.21 39.88
N LEU A 1115 -36.79 32.10 40.50
CA LEU A 1115 -36.64 32.15 41.96
C LEU A 1115 -37.23 33.44 42.54
N ARG A 1116 -36.89 34.58 41.92
CA ARG A 1116 -37.37 35.90 42.33
C ARG A 1116 -38.89 36.01 42.20
N ILE A 1117 -39.50 35.39 41.20
CA ILE A 1117 -40.96 35.38 41.03
C ILE A 1117 -41.63 34.57 42.15
N MET A 1118 -41.08 33.38 42.45
CA MET A 1118 -41.60 32.51 43.51
C MET A 1118 -41.49 33.14 44.91
N GLU A 1119 -40.40 33.86 45.21
CA GLU A 1119 -40.27 34.63 46.44
C GLU A 1119 -41.41 35.66 46.60
N ASN A 1120 -41.78 36.33 45.51
CA ASN A 1120 -42.85 37.32 45.53
C ASN A 1120 -44.25 36.67 45.60
N TYR A 1121 -44.45 35.47 45.04
CA TYR A 1121 -45.67 34.70 45.27
C TYR A 1121 -45.86 34.32 46.75
N CYS A 1122 -44.79 33.94 47.47
CA CYS A 1122 -44.84 33.70 48.92
C CYS A 1122 -45.24 34.98 49.70
N LEU A 1123 -44.69 36.14 49.32
CA LEU A 1123 -45.06 37.42 49.94
C LEU A 1123 -46.55 37.74 49.73
N MET A 1124 -47.10 37.47 48.56
CA MET A 1124 -48.52 37.70 48.28
C MET A 1124 -49.44 36.77 49.06
N ALA A 1125 -49.05 35.51 49.27
CA ALA A 1125 -49.84 34.54 50.03
C ALA A 1125 -50.06 34.94 51.50
N THR A 1126 -49.21 35.80 52.07
CA THR A 1126 -49.40 36.33 53.44
C THR A 1126 -50.63 37.24 53.58
N LYS A 1127 -51.22 37.71 52.47
CA LYS A 1127 -52.35 38.65 52.39
C LYS A 1127 -52.16 39.96 53.20
N GLN A 1128 -50.95 40.25 53.68
CA GLN A 1128 -50.64 41.50 54.38
C GLN A 1128 -50.38 42.61 53.37
N LYS A 1129 -50.94 43.80 53.62
CA LYS A 1129 -50.85 44.93 52.68
C LYS A 1129 -49.39 45.33 52.37
N SER A 1130 -48.51 45.34 53.37
CA SER A 1130 -47.10 45.75 53.23
C SER A 1130 -46.24 44.76 52.44
N SER A 1131 -46.49 43.46 52.57
CA SER A 1131 -45.79 42.42 51.81
C SER A 1131 -46.26 42.37 50.35
N VAL A 1132 -47.57 42.55 50.11
CA VAL A 1132 -48.16 42.60 48.77
C VAL A 1132 -47.66 43.84 48.00
N GLU A 1133 -47.54 45.00 48.63
CA GLU A 1133 -46.95 46.21 48.01
C GLU A 1133 -45.48 46.03 47.66
N ARG A 1134 -44.71 45.30 48.48
CA ARG A 1134 -43.31 44.95 48.16
C ARG A 1134 -43.24 44.03 46.95
N ALA A 1135 -44.07 42.99 46.90
CA ALA A 1135 -44.15 42.07 45.77
C ALA A 1135 -44.54 42.78 44.46
N LEU A 1136 -45.47 43.75 44.55
CA LEU A 1136 -45.87 44.58 43.41
C LEU A 1136 -44.68 45.37 42.82
N ASN A 1137 -43.85 45.96 43.67
CA ASN A 1137 -42.69 46.75 43.21
C ASN A 1137 -41.66 45.87 42.49
N THR A 1138 -41.34 44.70 43.03
CA THR A 1138 -40.42 43.74 42.42
C THR A 1138 -40.95 43.19 41.09
N PHE A 1139 -42.24 42.86 40.97
CA PHE A 1139 -42.79 42.49 39.67
C PHE A 1139 -42.72 43.63 38.66
N THR A 1140 -42.94 44.88 39.10
CA THR A 1140 -42.82 46.06 38.23
C THR A 1140 -41.39 46.22 37.71
N GLU A 1141 -40.37 46.01 38.54
CA GLU A 1141 -38.96 46.03 38.12
C GLU A 1141 -38.65 44.97 37.05
N ILE A 1142 -39.15 43.75 37.22
CA ILE A 1142 -38.96 42.66 36.25
C ILE A 1142 -39.61 43.02 34.90
N VAL A 1143 -40.83 43.55 34.93
CA VAL A 1143 -41.56 43.97 33.71
C VAL A 1143 -40.91 45.17 33.02
N VAL A 1144 -40.19 46.03 33.74
CA VAL A 1144 -39.43 47.13 33.10
C VAL A 1144 -38.24 46.59 32.31
N VAL A 1145 -37.56 45.55 32.81
CA VAL A 1145 -36.43 44.90 32.13
C VAL A 1145 -36.92 44.03 30.98
N GLU A 1146 -37.91 43.17 31.24
CA GLU A 1146 -38.52 42.28 30.26
C GLU A 1146 -39.99 42.65 30.10
N LYS A 1147 -40.27 43.50 29.10
CA LYS A 1147 -41.61 44.08 28.90
C LYS A 1147 -42.72 43.04 28.86
N ASP A 1148 -42.49 41.89 28.23
CA ASP A 1148 -43.52 40.89 27.96
C ASP A 1148 -43.36 39.62 28.82
N HIS A 1149 -42.78 39.74 30.02
CA HIS A 1149 -42.63 38.62 30.95
C HIS A 1149 -43.97 38.24 31.61
N ILE A 1150 -44.58 37.13 31.16
CA ILE A 1150 -45.96 36.73 31.51
C ILE A 1150 -46.15 36.43 33.01
N PRO A 1151 -45.31 35.63 33.68
CA PRO A 1151 -45.51 35.32 35.10
C PRO A 1151 -45.49 36.57 36.00
N ALA A 1152 -44.63 37.54 35.71
CA ALA A 1152 -44.57 38.80 36.46
C ALA A 1152 -45.80 39.67 36.21
N LEU A 1153 -46.33 39.71 34.98
CA LEU A 1153 -47.57 40.42 34.67
C LEU A 1153 -48.79 39.81 35.38
N LEU A 1154 -48.84 38.48 35.48
CA LEU A 1154 -49.86 37.77 36.25
C LEU A 1154 -49.71 38.09 37.75
N GLY A 1155 -48.50 38.02 38.30
CA GLY A 1155 -48.21 38.40 39.68
C GLY A 1155 -48.59 39.84 40.03
N MET A 1156 -48.40 40.79 39.10
CA MET A 1156 -48.90 42.17 39.27
C MET A 1156 -50.43 42.22 39.32
N ALA A 1157 -51.11 41.47 38.43
CA ALA A 1157 -52.56 41.44 38.39
C ALA A 1157 -53.17 40.86 39.66
N THR A 1158 -52.61 39.75 40.18
CA THR A 1158 -53.06 39.14 41.44
C THR A 1158 -52.80 40.06 42.63
N ALA A 1159 -51.63 40.71 42.71
CA ALA A 1159 -51.36 41.73 43.73
C ALA A 1159 -52.38 42.88 43.72
N TYR A 1160 -52.74 43.39 42.53
CA TYR A 1160 -53.76 44.43 42.41
C TYR A 1160 -55.15 43.94 42.82
N MET A 1161 -55.51 42.68 42.56
CA MET A 1161 -56.77 42.10 43.04
C MET A 1161 -56.80 42.02 44.57
N ILE A 1162 -55.74 41.52 45.22
CA ILE A 1162 -55.63 41.44 46.69
C ILE A 1162 -55.71 42.85 47.33
N LEU A 1163 -55.15 43.88 46.68
CA LEU A 1163 -55.24 45.27 47.11
C LEU A 1163 -56.56 45.98 46.74
N LYS A 1164 -57.54 45.24 46.19
CA LYS A 1164 -58.86 45.74 45.74
C LYS A 1164 -58.78 46.82 44.63
N GLN A 1165 -57.75 46.79 43.80
CA GLN A 1165 -57.54 47.68 42.65
C GLN A 1165 -57.93 47.00 41.31
N THR A 1166 -59.19 46.57 41.20
CA THR A 1166 -59.69 45.78 40.05
C THR A 1166 -59.47 46.41 38.66
N PRO A 1167 -59.55 47.75 38.43
CA PRO A 1167 -59.34 48.30 37.09
C PRO A 1167 -57.90 48.14 36.59
N ARG A 1168 -56.91 48.22 37.50
CA ARG A 1168 -55.48 48.06 37.18
C ARG A 1168 -55.14 46.60 36.90
N ALA A 1169 -55.65 45.68 37.71
CA ALA A 1169 -55.55 44.24 37.47
C ALA A 1169 -56.08 43.86 36.08
N ARG A 1170 -57.30 44.32 35.75
CA ARG A 1170 -57.92 44.08 34.43
C ARG A 1170 -57.08 44.61 33.27
N SER A 1171 -56.38 45.73 33.43
CA SER A 1171 -55.51 46.29 32.38
C SER A 1171 -54.32 45.38 32.08
N GLN A 1172 -53.69 44.80 33.12
CA GLN A 1172 -52.56 43.88 32.93
C GLN A 1172 -53.03 42.54 32.33
N LEU A 1173 -54.14 41.99 32.82
CA LEU A 1173 -54.69 40.73 32.27
C LEU A 1173 -55.14 40.88 30.80
N LYS A 1174 -55.68 42.04 30.41
CA LYS A 1174 -55.97 42.34 28.99
C LYS A 1174 -54.72 42.45 28.12
N ARG A 1175 -53.57 42.78 28.71
CA ARG A 1175 -52.29 42.80 28.00
C ARG A 1175 -51.86 41.36 27.71
N ILE A 1176 -51.95 40.48 28.71
CA ILE A 1176 -51.63 39.04 28.56
C ILE A 1176 -52.56 38.38 27.53
N SER A 1177 -53.87 38.68 27.54
CA SER A 1177 -54.81 38.06 26.60
C SER A 1177 -54.56 38.39 25.12
N LYS A 1178 -53.81 39.46 24.81
CA LYS A 1178 -53.40 39.83 23.44
C LYS A 1178 -52.10 39.16 22.99
N MET A 1179 -51.34 38.56 23.90
CA MET A 1179 -50.09 37.88 23.57
C MET A 1179 -50.35 36.51 22.92
N SER A 1180 -49.37 36.03 22.16
CA SER A 1180 -49.39 34.69 21.58
C SER A 1180 -49.17 33.65 22.69
N TRP A 1181 -50.02 32.65 22.74
CA TRP A 1181 -49.86 31.52 23.66
C TRP A 1181 -48.53 30.81 23.38
N ASN A 1182 -47.79 30.48 24.43
CA ASN A 1182 -46.58 29.68 24.37
C ASN A 1182 -46.73 28.46 25.30
N PRO A 1183 -46.02 27.36 25.04
CA PRO A 1183 -46.10 26.16 25.87
C PRO A 1183 -45.36 26.30 27.21
N ILE A 1184 -44.35 27.17 27.30
CA ILE A 1184 -43.52 27.35 28.49
C ILE A 1184 -44.32 28.06 29.60
N ASP A 1185 -45.03 29.14 29.28
CA ASP A 1185 -45.84 29.92 30.24
C ASP A 1185 -47.32 29.57 30.15
N ALA A 1186 -47.65 28.39 29.63
CA ALA A 1186 -49.01 28.01 29.32
C ALA A 1186 -49.93 28.00 30.55
N GLU A 1187 -49.43 27.56 31.72
CA GLU A 1187 -50.19 27.60 32.97
C GLU A 1187 -50.51 29.04 33.42
N GLU A 1188 -49.57 29.97 33.22
CA GLU A 1188 -49.76 31.38 33.59
C GLU A 1188 -50.75 32.08 32.65
N PHE A 1189 -50.76 31.72 31.37
CA PHE A 1189 -51.81 32.13 30.44
C PHE A 1189 -53.19 31.66 30.91
N GLU A 1190 -53.33 30.39 31.27
CA GLU A 1190 -54.58 29.79 31.73
C GLU A 1190 -55.08 30.47 33.02
N LYS A 1191 -54.21 30.62 34.03
CA LYS A 1191 -54.51 31.35 35.28
C LYS A 1191 -54.92 32.80 35.00
N SER A 1192 -54.27 33.49 34.06
CA SER A 1192 -54.62 34.86 33.68
C SER A 1192 -56.00 34.98 33.03
N TRP A 1193 -56.39 34.00 32.20
CA TRP A 1193 -57.69 33.99 31.52
C TRP A 1193 -58.81 33.68 32.49
N LEU A 1194 -58.59 32.76 33.43
CA LEU A 1194 -59.54 32.44 34.51
C LEU A 1194 -59.79 33.66 35.41
N LEU A 1195 -58.73 34.35 35.84
CA LEU A 1195 -58.86 35.54 36.69
C LEU A 1195 -59.56 36.69 35.95
N LEU A 1196 -59.28 36.87 34.66
CA LEU A 1196 -59.99 37.88 33.85
C LEU A 1196 -61.46 37.52 33.61
N ALA A 1197 -61.76 36.22 33.44
CA ALA A 1197 -63.12 35.72 33.35
C ALA A 1197 -63.88 35.97 34.67
N ASP A 1198 -63.26 35.72 35.82
CA ASP A 1198 -63.84 36.00 37.15
C ASP A 1198 -64.27 37.48 37.27
N ILE A 1199 -63.38 38.42 36.93
CA ILE A 1199 -63.68 39.86 36.91
C ILE A 1199 -64.86 40.18 35.98
N TYR A 1200 -64.98 39.51 34.83
CA TYR A 1200 -66.09 39.74 33.91
C TYR A 1200 -67.41 39.16 34.41
N ILE A 1201 -67.39 37.97 35.04
CA ILE A 1201 -68.56 37.34 35.67
C ILE A 1201 -69.12 38.25 36.77
N GLN A 1202 -68.26 38.82 37.63
CA GLN A 1202 -68.69 39.80 38.64
C GLN A 1202 -69.31 41.06 38.02
N SER A 1203 -68.81 41.49 36.86
CA SER A 1203 -69.36 42.63 36.12
C SER A 1203 -70.57 42.29 35.25
N ALA A 1204 -71.11 41.07 35.36
CA ALA A 1204 -72.22 40.53 34.56
C ALA A 1204 -71.98 40.56 33.03
N LYS A 1205 -70.72 40.44 32.59
CA LYS A 1205 -70.30 40.40 31.17
C LYS A 1205 -70.02 38.96 30.73
N TYR A 1206 -71.07 38.16 30.67
CA TYR A 1206 -70.98 36.72 30.46
C TYR A 1206 -70.39 36.33 29.09
N ASP A 1207 -70.70 37.05 28.01
CA ASP A 1207 -70.13 36.78 26.68
C ASP A 1207 -68.60 36.83 26.66
N MET A 1208 -68.03 37.90 27.23
CA MET A 1208 -66.58 38.11 27.31
C MET A 1208 -65.89 37.09 28.22
N ALA A 1209 -66.55 36.68 29.30
CA ALA A 1209 -66.06 35.61 30.17
C ALA A 1209 -66.09 34.27 29.44
N GLY A 1210 -67.19 33.95 28.75
CA GLY A 1210 -67.37 32.72 27.97
C GLY A 1210 -66.33 32.54 26.87
N GLU A 1211 -65.95 33.61 26.16
CA GLU A 1211 -64.87 33.56 25.17
C GLU A 1211 -63.51 33.20 25.78
N LEU A 1212 -63.17 33.79 26.92
CA LEU A 1212 -61.91 33.49 27.63
C LEU A 1212 -61.89 32.07 28.17
N LEU A 1213 -63.01 31.59 28.72
CA LEU A 1213 -63.14 30.23 29.23
C LEU A 1213 -63.06 29.21 28.09
N LYS A 1214 -63.73 29.46 26.94
CA LYS A 1214 -63.59 28.63 25.73
C LYS A 1214 -62.15 28.61 25.22
N ARG A 1215 -61.44 29.74 25.29
CA ARG A 1215 -60.01 29.81 24.93
C ARG A 1215 -59.13 29.00 25.88
N CYS A 1216 -59.41 29.05 27.19
CA CYS A 1216 -58.75 28.20 28.18
C CYS A 1216 -58.97 26.72 27.87
N LEU A 1217 -60.22 26.30 27.64
CA LEU A 1217 -60.58 24.91 27.33
C LEU A 1217 -60.01 24.39 26.00
N ARG A 1218 -59.68 25.27 25.04
CA ARG A 1218 -58.98 24.87 23.81
C ARG A 1218 -57.56 24.38 24.07
N HIS A 1219 -56.87 24.98 25.04
CA HIS A 1219 -55.48 24.66 25.38
C HIS A 1219 -55.34 23.70 26.55
N ASN A 1220 -56.33 23.69 27.45
CA ASN A 1220 -56.40 22.77 28.59
C ASN A 1220 -57.83 22.26 28.77
N ARG A 1221 -58.10 21.09 28.20
CA ARG A 1221 -59.43 20.45 28.26
C ARG A 1221 -59.78 19.89 29.64
N SER A 1222 -58.80 19.72 30.53
CA SER A 1222 -59.02 19.22 31.89
C SER A 1222 -59.17 20.33 32.94
N CYS A 1223 -59.30 21.60 32.53
CA CYS A 1223 -59.40 22.71 33.46
C CYS A 1223 -60.74 22.69 34.21
N CYS A 1224 -60.75 22.17 35.45
CA CYS A 1224 -61.93 22.09 36.32
C CYS A 1224 -62.60 23.45 36.53
N LYS A 1225 -61.83 24.48 36.89
CA LYS A 1225 -62.33 25.83 37.15
C LYS A 1225 -62.98 26.49 35.92
N ALA A 1226 -62.49 26.19 34.72
CA ALA A 1226 -63.10 26.74 33.50
C ALA A 1226 -64.53 26.19 33.28
N TYR A 1227 -64.73 24.90 33.55
CA TYR A 1227 -66.06 24.28 33.50
C TYR A 1227 -66.96 24.75 34.65
N GLU A 1228 -66.43 24.94 35.86
CA GLU A 1228 -67.18 25.49 37.00
C GLU A 1228 -67.71 26.90 36.70
N TYR A 1229 -66.86 27.81 36.19
CA TYR A 1229 -67.30 29.13 35.75
C TYR A 1229 -68.29 29.07 34.58
N MET A 1230 -68.11 28.14 33.63
CA MET A 1230 -69.04 27.97 32.52
C MET A 1230 -70.41 27.48 33.02
N GLY A 1231 -70.43 26.52 33.95
CA GLY A 1231 -71.64 26.04 34.62
C GLY A 1231 -72.38 27.17 35.33
N TYR A 1232 -71.66 27.99 36.09
CA TYR A 1232 -72.22 29.16 36.77
C TYR A 1232 -72.81 30.20 35.80
N ILE A 1233 -72.11 30.50 34.70
CA ILE A 1233 -72.64 31.41 33.66
C ILE A 1233 -73.94 30.85 33.07
N MET A 1234 -73.94 29.57 32.68
CA MET A 1234 -75.11 28.91 32.09
C MET A 1234 -76.28 28.84 33.08
N GLU A 1235 -76.01 28.66 34.37
CA GLU A 1235 -77.02 28.71 35.44
C GLU A 1235 -77.64 30.11 35.56
N LYS A 1236 -76.81 31.17 35.52
CA LYS A 1236 -77.28 32.58 35.52
C LYS A 1236 -78.06 32.93 34.26
N GLU A 1237 -77.71 32.33 33.12
CA GLU A 1237 -78.41 32.46 31.84
C GLU A 1237 -79.65 31.53 31.73
N GLN A 1238 -79.98 30.75 32.77
CA GLN A 1238 -81.11 29.81 32.83
C GLN A 1238 -81.00 28.61 31.86
N ALA A 1239 -79.81 28.32 31.34
CA ALA A 1239 -79.50 27.16 30.50
C ALA A 1239 -79.13 25.93 31.35
N TYR A 1240 -80.06 25.44 32.17
CA TYR A 1240 -79.78 24.42 33.20
C TYR A 1240 -79.22 23.09 32.67
N LYS A 1241 -79.59 22.67 31.45
CA LYS A 1241 -79.04 21.44 30.85
C LYS A 1241 -77.56 21.57 30.54
N ASP A 1242 -77.18 22.71 29.94
CA ASP A 1242 -75.78 22.99 29.62
C ASP A 1242 -74.97 23.26 30.89
N ALA A 1243 -75.59 23.90 31.90
CA ALA A 1243 -75.00 24.06 33.23
C ALA A 1243 -74.67 22.70 33.86
N ALA A 1244 -75.61 21.75 33.84
CA ALA A 1244 -75.40 20.40 34.38
C ALA A 1244 -74.25 19.66 33.68
N ILE A 1245 -74.16 19.74 32.34
CA ILE A 1245 -73.05 19.12 31.58
C ILE A 1245 -71.70 19.72 31.99
N ASN A 1246 -71.64 21.06 32.15
CA ASN A 1246 -70.40 21.72 32.57
C ASN A 1246 -70.02 21.36 34.01
N TYR A 1247 -70.99 21.32 34.95
CA TYR A 1247 -70.72 20.88 36.31
C TYR A 1247 -70.31 19.39 36.39
N GLU A 1248 -70.89 18.51 35.57
CA GLU A 1248 -70.47 17.11 35.47
C GLU A 1248 -69.02 16.98 34.97
N MET A 1249 -68.64 17.79 33.98
CA MET A 1249 -67.24 17.85 33.52
C MET A 1249 -66.30 18.43 34.58
N ALA A 1250 -66.71 19.47 35.31
CA ALA A 1250 -65.95 20.00 36.44
C ALA A 1250 -65.77 18.95 37.54
N TRP A 1251 -66.84 18.21 37.88
CA TRP A 1251 -66.83 17.13 38.86
C TRP A 1251 -65.87 16.00 38.46
N LYS A 1252 -65.92 15.59 37.18
CA LYS A 1252 -65.02 14.59 36.60
C LYS A 1252 -63.56 15.02 36.70
N TYR A 1253 -63.22 16.22 36.22
CA TYR A 1253 -61.83 16.69 36.18
C TYR A 1253 -61.30 17.20 37.53
N GLY A 1254 -62.19 17.48 38.50
CA GLY A 1254 -61.85 17.71 39.92
C GLY A 1254 -61.69 16.42 40.72
N ASN A 1255 -61.67 15.26 40.07
CA ASN A 1255 -61.53 13.92 40.69
C ASN A 1255 -62.52 13.69 41.85
N GLN A 1256 -63.73 14.26 41.74
CA GLN A 1256 -64.80 14.09 42.72
C GLN A 1256 -64.45 14.55 44.15
N THR A 1257 -63.54 15.53 44.26
CA THR A 1257 -63.01 15.99 45.56
C THR A 1257 -63.83 17.12 46.19
N ASN A 1258 -64.51 17.95 45.39
CA ASN A 1258 -65.24 19.12 45.88
C ASN A 1258 -66.78 18.93 45.88
N PRO A 1259 -67.40 18.60 47.04
CA PRO A 1259 -68.83 18.30 47.13
C PRO A 1259 -69.75 19.45 46.74
N THR A 1260 -69.26 20.68 46.57
CA THR A 1260 -70.09 21.80 46.11
C THR A 1260 -70.36 21.76 44.61
N ILE A 1261 -69.54 21.04 43.84
CA ILE A 1261 -69.64 20.93 42.37
C ILE A 1261 -70.51 19.74 41.95
N GLY A 1262 -70.43 18.62 42.69
CA GLY A 1262 -71.22 17.41 42.45
C GLY A 1262 -72.59 17.49 43.10
#